data_AF-A0A7Y3P1P9-F1
#
_entry.id   AF-A0A7Y3P1P9-F1
#
_cell.length_a   1.000
_cell.length_b   1.000
_cell.length_c   1.000
_cell.angle_alpha   90.00
_cell.angle_beta   90.00
_cell.angle_gamma   90.00
#
_symmetry.space_group_name_H-M   'P 1'
#
loop_
_entity.id
_entity.type
_entity.pdbx_description
1 polymer ?
#
loop_
_entity_poly.entity_id
_entity_poly.type
_entity_poly.pdbx_seq_one_letter_code
_entity_poly.pdbx_strand_id
1 'polypeptide(L)'
;MRNNISAVLLPVIFSLLFQTAWAQPADTIYVTAPNNVRMTSPPAGYLGWGVFPADTVSYRKVYLNFTLGCGGSCSGWDYTVQIFLRQNTHHLDSNLVQGPSFTVNGSQMDSVKVKFDTTYKTFYDTVTHKTDSTANSPYTIVQYKICAKPYVPTDTVHWWIAGYYNRYFDTTGKVIDSAFVKPDTSMYLTHCPYYSVFDSIASYELARMITPYGGYYPGNWTFPYRFDITDFSSLLHDSVQIEVFYSGWTNGFNATCQFEMITGTPDHNPYKVINMWNGTFPYGSSGNPISNYLVPKPMKIDTAAHATRLRVIQTGHGEDGNNCEEFCSNYNHILVNHTQAGSTFVWRDNCGMNPLWHQAGTWLFNRANWCPGALVNPYLYDLTNYVTRGATDTLDITCDPYTSPNGGSVYTFGTSLVYYSAPKFTLDAAVEDIISPNIYAPYTRYNPVCGSPEVLIRNTGSTTLTSLNFTYGELGGQTYNYTWNGSLPFDDTATVYLPPAYLKSAPSNIFAVTISNPNGGVDQYADNNYMQVKYDTVPTYPSSFIIQLSTNTDAASYSYFIEDAGGNIVDNKSGFANSTTYKDTVHLSPGCYHFELDAADEQGLYFWDNSYGAGNLYFKKTNGFNFKVFQNDFGTSIMQNFYVGNLTGIDNLSENIDYDVYPNPANRQLSIAGLNASAKTKQVYIYSSVGQLVYQSVIPSGTDMVNINVSNLSAGLYCVVVSNADGQTVKKVMIAR
;
A
#
# COMPACT_ATOMS: atom_id res chain seq x y z
N MET A 1 17.42 -85.26 33.97
CA MET A 1 18.38 -84.15 33.85
C MET A 1 17.75 -83.04 33.03
N ARG A 2 17.27 -81.97 33.68
CA ARG A 2 17.27 -80.59 33.14
C ARG A 2 16.81 -79.65 34.24
N ASN A 3 17.68 -78.68 34.53
CA ASN A 3 17.57 -77.69 35.58
C ASN A 3 16.59 -76.57 35.23
N ASN A 4 15.88 -76.10 36.27
CA ASN A 4 15.52 -74.74 36.68
C ASN A 4 15.72 -73.58 35.69
N ILE A 5 14.76 -72.63 35.67
CA ILE A 5 14.84 -71.34 36.39
C ILE A 5 13.54 -70.53 36.24
N SER A 6 13.19 -69.84 37.33
CA SER A 6 11.98 -69.07 37.64
C SER A 6 11.67 -67.88 36.73
N ALA A 7 10.38 -67.60 36.59
CA ALA A 7 9.79 -66.46 35.91
C ALA A 7 10.00 -65.15 36.68
N VAL A 8 10.41 -64.09 35.96
CA VAL A 8 10.42 -62.70 36.40
C VAL A 8 9.37 -61.95 35.59
N LEU A 9 8.39 -61.35 36.27
CA LEU A 9 7.46 -60.38 35.69
C LEU A 9 8.17 -59.04 35.48
N LEU A 10 8.10 -58.49 34.26
CA LEU A 10 8.39 -57.08 33.95
C LEU A 10 7.07 -56.32 33.74
N PRO A 11 6.89 -55.10 34.31
CA PRO A 11 5.78 -54.24 33.96
C PRO A 11 6.07 -53.51 32.64
N VAL A 12 5.15 -53.61 31.70
CA VAL A 12 5.17 -52.86 30.43
C VAL A 12 4.73 -51.42 30.72
N ILE A 13 5.68 -50.49 30.67
CA ILE A 13 5.41 -49.05 30.67
C ILE A 13 4.90 -48.69 29.27
N PHE A 14 3.61 -48.39 29.17
CA PHE A 14 2.99 -47.88 27.94
C PHE A 14 3.26 -46.36 27.87
N SER A 15 4.32 -45.98 27.18
CA SER A 15 4.60 -44.59 26.84
C SER A 15 3.60 -44.11 25.77
N LEU A 16 2.60 -43.34 26.21
CA LEU A 16 1.74 -42.52 25.36
C LEU A 16 2.61 -41.44 24.68
N LEU A 17 3.11 -41.78 23.49
CA LEU A 17 3.62 -40.80 22.53
C LEU A 17 2.43 -39.99 22.00
N PHE A 18 2.20 -38.81 22.58
CA PHE A 18 1.41 -37.77 21.92
C PHE A 18 2.14 -37.36 20.65
N GLN A 19 1.73 -37.93 19.51
CA GLN A 19 2.05 -37.37 18.20
C GLN A 19 1.23 -36.10 18.06
N THR A 20 1.84 -34.94 18.28
CA THR A 20 1.31 -33.68 17.77
C THR A 20 1.48 -33.73 16.25
N ALA A 21 0.42 -34.15 15.55
CA ALA A 21 0.34 -33.96 14.11
C ALA A 21 0.24 -32.45 13.88
N TRP A 22 1.32 -31.83 13.40
CA TRP A 22 1.27 -30.48 12.87
C TRP A 22 0.43 -30.57 11.59
N ALA A 23 -0.74 -29.92 11.59
CA ALA A 23 -1.54 -29.79 10.37
C ALA A 23 -0.65 -29.20 9.26
N GLN A 24 -0.73 -29.74 8.05
CA GLN A 24 -0.07 -29.09 6.92
C GLN A 24 -0.67 -27.70 6.77
N PRO A 25 0.13 -26.65 6.56
CA PRO A 25 -0.40 -25.32 6.28
C PRO A 25 -1.38 -25.41 5.12
N ALA A 26 -2.49 -24.68 5.21
CA ALA A 26 -3.40 -24.51 4.08
C ALA A 26 -2.62 -24.14 2.80
N ASP A 27 -2.92 -24.79 1.68
CA ASP A 27 -2.28 -24.47 0.41
C ASP A 27 -2.70 -23.05 -0.02
N THR A 28 -1.73 -22.24 -0.45
CA THR A 28 -1.97 -20.89 -0.96
C THR A 28 -1.77 -20.85 -2.46
N ILE A 29 -2.75 -20.34 -3.19
CA ILE A 29 -2.70 -20.17 -4.65
C ILE A 29 -2.52 -18.69 -4.98
N TYR A 30 -1.58 -18.38 -5.86
CA TYR A 30 -1.33 -17.01 -6.32
C TYR A 30 -1.78 -16.81 -7.76
N VAL A 31 -2.57 -15.77 -8.01
CA VAL A 31 -3.01 -15.36 -9.36
C VAL A 31 -2.63 -13.90 -9.56
N THR A 32 -1.91 -13.55 -10.64
CA THR A 32 -1.52 -12.17 -10.90
C THR A 32 -2.27 -11.62 -12.12
N ALA A 33 -3.09 -10.58 -11.93
CA ALA A 33 -3.81 -9.90 -13.01
C ALA A 33 -4.36 -8.53 -12.54
N PRO A 34 -4.04 -7.40 -13.20
CA PRO A 34 -2.98 -7.21 -14.19
C PRO A 34 -1.57 -7.17 -13.55
N ASN A 35 -0.53 -7.39 -14.36
CA ASN A 35 0.87 -7.44 -13.92
C ASN A 35 1.68 -6.26 -14.46
N ASN A 36 2.18 -5.41 -13.57
CA ASN A 36 3.09 -4.29 -13.85
C ASN A 36 2.60 -3.36 -14.97
N VAL A 37 1.31 -2.99 -14.95
CA VAL A 37 0.73 -2.09 -15.95
C VAL A 37 1.10 -0.65 -15.65
N ARG A 38 1.53 0.10 -16.67
CA ARG A 38 1.85 1.52 -16.55
C ARG A 38 0.58 2.36 -16.60
N MET A 39 0.28 3.04 -15.50
CA MET A 39 -0.80 4.00 -15.37
C MET A 39 -0.37 5.37 -15.90
N THR A 40 -1.12 5.87 -16.88
CA THR A 40 -0.84 7.05 -17.70
C THR A 40 -2.08 7.94 -17.80
N SER A 41 -1.86 9.20 -18.17
CA SER A 41 -2.88 10.18 -18.51
C SER A 41 -3.36 10.01 -19.96
N PRO A 42 -4.62 10.36 -20.29
CA PRO A 42 -5.71 10.75 -19.39
C PRO A 42 -6.23 9.58 -18.53
N PRO A 43 -7.14 9.81 -17.57
CA PRO A 43 -7.72 8.75 -16.73
C PRO A 43 -8.18 7.54 -17.54
N ALA A 44 -7.78 6.33 -17.12
CA ALA A 44 -7.97 5.11 -17.90
C ALA A 44 -8.03 3.84 -17.03
N GLY A 45 -8.68 2.82 -17.58
CA GLY A 45 -8.75 1.47 -17.04
C GLY A 45 -7.73 0.52 -17.69
N TYR A 46 -7.00 -0.24 -16.86
CA TYR A 46 -6.00 -1.20 -17.29
C TYR A 46 -6.47 -2.62 -16.99
N LEU A 47 -6.77 -3.38 -18.04
CA LEU A 47 -7.38 -4.71 -17.94
C LEU A 47 -6.33 -5.82 -17.91
N GLY A 48 -6.59 -6.86 -17.12
CA GLY A 48 -5.84 -8.12 -17.13
C GLY A 48 -6.78 -9.30 -16.86
N TRP A 49 -6.55 -10.42 -17.52
CA TRP A 49 -7.29 -11.66 -17.26
C TRP A 49 -6.53 -12.51 -16.25
N GLY A 50 -7.19 -12.90 -15.17
CA GLY A 50 -6.71 -13.87 -14.19
C GLY A 50 -7.41 -15.21 -14.39
N VAL A 51 -6.63 -16.30 -14.35
CA VAL A 51 -7.16 -17.67 -14.32
C VAL A 51 -7.15 -18.14 -12.88
N PHE A 52 -8.31 -18.01 -12.23
CA PHE A 52 -8.58 -18.47 -10.88
C PHE A 52 -8.97 -19.96 -10.90
N PRO A 53 -8.79 -20.67 -9.78
CA PRO A 53 -9.29 -22.05 -9.68
C PRO A 53 -10.81 -22.12 -9.88
N ALA A 54 -11.30 -23.32 -10.22
CA ALA A 54 -12.72 -23.54 -10.43
C ALA A 54 -13.56 -23.25 -9.17
N ASP A 55 -14.86 -23.00 -9.36
CA ASP A 55 -15.83 -22.72 -8.30
C ASP A 55 -15.98 -23.85 -7.24
N THR A 56 -15.46 -25.04 -7.55
CA THR A 56 -15.35 -26.18 -6.62
C THR A 56 -14.28 -26.03 -5.54
N VAL A 57 -13.36 -25.07 -5.67
CA VAL A 57 -12.30 -24.82 -4.68
C VAL A 57 -12.78 -23.79 -3.66
N SER A 58 -12.73 -24.13 -2.37
CA SER A 58 -13.08 -23.20 -1.29
C SER A 58 -11.86 -22.47 -0.75
N TYR A 59 -12.05 -21.19 -0.46
CA TYR A 59 -11.04 -20.34 0.15
C TYR A 59 -11.52 -19.88 1.52
N ARG A 60 -10.64 -19.98 2.53
CA ARG A 60 -10.93 -19.40 3.85
C ARG A 60 -10.63 -17.90 3.88
N LYS A 61 -9.73 -17.44 3.00
CA LYS A 61 -9.32 -16.04 2.93
C LYS A 61 -8.84 -15.71 1.52
N VAL A 62 -9.12 -14.49 1.05
CA VAL A 62 -8.58 -13.97 -0.19
C VAL A 62 -8.01 -12.57 0.05
N TYR A 63 -6.71 -12.43 -0.18
CA TYR A 63 -6.03 -11.14 -0.15
C TYR A 63 -5.70 -10.66 -1.57
N LEU A 64 -5.83 -9.35 -1.80
CA LEU A 64 -5.28 -8.69 -2.97
C LEU A 64 -4.01 -7.94 -2.54
N ASN A 65 -2.85 -8.50 -2.89
CA ASN A 65 -1.55 -7.88 -2.77
C ASN A 65 -1.33 -6.94 -3.97
N PHE A 66 -1.50 -5.64 -3.73
CA PHE A 66 -1.33 -4.58 -4.71
C PHE A 66 0.04 -3.93 -4.58
N THR A 67 0.85 -3.99 -5.63
CA THR A 67 2.16 -3.30 -5.66
C THR A 67 2.06 -2.05 -6.53
N LEU A 68 2.29 -0.89 -5.92
CA LEU A 68 2.43 0.38 -6.63
C LEU A 68 3.92 0.64 -6.89
N GLY A 69 4.30 1.18 -8.04
CA GLY A 69 5.69 1.59 -8.30
C GLY A 69 5.82 2.74 -9.29
N CYS A 70 7.01 3.28 -9.54
CA CYS A 70 7.18 4.44 -10.45
C CYS A 70 7.38 4.07 -11.94
N GLY A 71 7.82 2.86 -12.25
CA GLY A 71 8.12 2.46 -13.64
C GLY A 71 9.03 3.46 -14.39
N GLY A 72 9.98 4.09 -13.69
CA GLY A 72 10.85 5.17 -14.19
C GLY A 72 10.63 6.53 -13.52
N SER A 73 9.38 6.98 -13.34
CA SER A 73 9.07 8.24 -12.66
C SER A 73 7.63 8.25 -12.16
N CYS A 74 7.43 8.52 -10.87
CA CYS A 74 6.11 8.63 -10.27
C CYS A 74 5.43 9.97 -10.58
N SER A 75 4.11 10.01 -10.47
CA SER A 75 3.37 11.27 -10.53
C SER A 75 3.65 12.08 -9.27
N GLY A 76 3.75 13.40 -9.41
CA GLY A 76 3.86 14.32 -8.30
C GLY A 76 2.53 14.59 -7.58
N TRP A 77 1.43 13.98 -8.02
CA TRP A 77 0.07 14.13 -7.48
C TRP A 77 -0.48 12.81 -6.95
N ASP A 78 -1.36 12.94 -5.98
CA ASP A 78 -2.17 11.90 -5.37
C ASP A 78 -3.48 11.68 -6.16
N TYR A 79 -3.69 10.48 -6.70
CA TYR A 79 -4.86 10.15 -7.51
C TYR A 79 -5.56 8.92 -6.98
N THR A 80 -6.86 8.84 -7.26
CA THR A 80 -7.65 7.66 -6.95
C THR A 80 -7.28 6.50 -7.87
N VAL A 81 -7.02 5.35 -7.27
CA VAL A 81 -6.87 4.06 -7.95
C VAL A 81 -7.96 3.11 -7.44
N GLN A 82 -8.74 2.55 -8.35
CA GLN A 82 -9.80 1.59 -8.04
C GLN A 82 -9.49 0.26 -8.72
N ILE A 83 -9.65 -0.84 -8.01
CA ILE A 83 -9.48 -2.19 -8.56
C ILE A 83 -10.86 -2.82 -8.68
N PHE A 84 -11.25 -3.17 -9.91
CA PHE A 84 -12.53 -3.80 -10.20
C PHE A 84 -12.36 -5.24 -10.67
N LEU A 85 -13.30 -6.07 -10.24
CA LEU A 85 -13.63 -7.34 -10.88
C LEU A 85 -14.73 -7.09 -11.91
N ARG A 86 -14.54 -7.56 -13.13
CA ARG A 86 -15.49 -7.39 -14.23
C ARG A 86 -16.02 -8.74 -14.68
N GLN A 87 -17.34 -8.88 -14.66
CA GLN A 87 -18.04 -10.08 -15.12
C GLN A 87 -19.06 -9.75 -16.19
N ASN A 88 -19.12 -10.62 -17.19
CA ASN A 88 -20.18 -10.60 -18.18
C ASN A 88 -21.48 -11.03 -17.50
N THR A 89 -22.51 -10.19 -17.60
CA THR A 89 -23.83 -10.47 -17.00
C THR A 89 -24.66 -11.44 -17.84
N HIS A 90 -24.20 -11.79 -19.04
CA HIS A 90 -24.91 -12.55 -20.07
C HIS A 90 -26.24 -11.90 -20.50
N HIS A 91 -26.44 -10.64 -20.16
CA HIS A 91 -27.46 -9.77 -20.70
C HIS A 91 -26.85 -8.89 -21.77
N LEU A 92 -27.59 -8.62 -22.83
CA LEU A 92 -27.17 -7.72 -23.90
C LEU A 92 -27.67 -6.31 -23.59
N ASP A 93 -26.78 -5.34 -23.69
CA ASP A 93 -27.10 -3.92 -23.71
C ASP A 93 -26.80 -3.34 -25.10
N SER A 94 -27.29 -2.14 -25.39
CA SER A 94 -27.05 -1.48 -26.66
C SER A 94 -27.04 0.02 -26.56
N ASN A 95 -26.14 0.66 -27.28
CA ASN A 95 -26.17 2.11 -27.51
C ASN A 95 -26.60 2.42 -28.95
N LEU A 96 -27.32 3.53 -29.09
CA LEU A 96 -27.68 4.07 -30.40
C LEU A 96 -26.45 4.80 -30.98
N VAL A 97 -25.92 4.29 -32.09
CA VAL A 97 -24.78 4.87 -32.80
C VAL A 97 -25.23 5.29 -34.20
N GLN A 98 -24.58 6.32 -34.74
CA GLN A 98 -24.85 6.87 -36.07
C GLN A 98 -23.68 6.55 -37.00
N GLY A 99 -23.89 5.67 -37.98
CA GLY A 99 -22.88 5.38 -38.99
C GLY A 99 -23.08 6.19 -40.28
N PRO A 100 -22.01 6.65 -40.94
CA PRO A 100 -22.08 7.52 -42.12
C PRO A 100 -22.51 6.75 -43.37
N SER A 101 -23.24 7.38 -44.30
CA SER A 101 -23.60 6.76 -45.58
C SER A 101 -22.43 6.64 -46.56
N PHE A 102 -21.38 7.45 -46.40
CA PHE A 102 -20.12 7.33 -47.13
C PHE A 102 -18.96 8.03 -46.42
N THR A 103 -17.74 7.69 -46.82
CA THR A 103 -16.50 8.43 -46.49
C THR A 103 -15.72 8.72 -47.76
N VAL A 104 -15.00 9.83 -47.80
CA VAL A 104 -14.14 10.27 -48.92
C VAL A 104 -12.70 10.31 -48.42
N ASN A 105 -11.82 9.51 -49.02
CA ASN A 105 -10.43 9.33 -48.60
C ASN A 105 -10.29 9.03 -47.10
N GLY A 106 -11.22 8.24 -46.56
CA GLY A 106 -11.26 7.88 -45.13
C GLY A 106 -11.87 8.93 -44.19
N SER A 107 -12.25 10.10 -44.68
CA SER A 107 -12.89 11.16 -43.88
C SER A 107 -14.39 11.27 -44.16
N GLN A 108 -15.19 11.61 -43.14
CA GLN A 108 -16.59 11.97 -43.34
C GLN A 108 -16.68 13.40 -43.88
N MET A 109 -17.50 13.63 -44.91
CA MET A 109 -17.74 14.97 -45.46
C MET A 109 -19.24 15.17 -45.65
N ASP A 110 -19.77 16.34 -45.27
CA ASP A 110 -21.20 16.67 -45.37
C ASP A 110 -21.76 16.51 -46.79
N SER A 111 -20.94 16.81 -47.80
CA SER A 111 -21.25 16.51 -49.19
C SER A 111 -20.00 16.38 -50.05
N VAL A 112 -20.12 15.69 -51.18
CA VAL A 112 -19.08 15.65 -52.22
C VAL A 112 -19.70 15.76 -53.61
N LYS A 113 -19.11 16.59 -54.46
CA LYS A 113 -19.47 16.76 -55.88
C LYS A 113 -18.44 16.05 -56.73
N VAL A 114 -18.90 15.14 -57.57
CA VAL A 114 -18.00 14.18 -58.25
C VAL A 114 -18.35 14.00 -59.71
N LYS A 115 -17.36 13.58 -60.48
CA LYS A 115 -17.46 13.16 -61.87
C LYS A 115 -16.97 11.71 -62.00
N PHE A 116 -17.64 10.92 -62.83
CA PHE A 116 -17.30 9.50 -63.01
C PHE A 116 -16.11 9.27 -63.93
N ASP A 117 -15.71 10.30 -64.66
CA ASP A 117 -14.52 10.33 -65.49
C ASP A 117 -13.51 11.38 -64.99
N THR A 118 -12.27 11.28 -65.44
CA THR A 118 -11.14 12.09 -65.03
C THR A 118 -11.43 13.58 -65.20
N THR A 119 -11.24 14.35 -64.13
CA THR A 119 -11.27 15.83 -64.21
C THR A 119 -9.85 16.38 -64.20
N TYR A 120 -9.67 17.54 -64.83
CA TYR A 120 -8.38 18.21 -64.94
C TYR A 120 -8.45 19.56 -64.24
N LYS A 121 -7.34 19.98 -63.63
CA LYS A 121 -7.15 21.33 -63.10
C LYS A 121 -6.21 22.10 -64.00
N THR A 122 -6.65 23.27 -64.46
CA THR A 122 -5.80 24.15 -65.27
C THR A 122 -4.91 25.02 -64.40
N PHE A 123 -3.71 25.34 -64.91
CA PHE A 123 -2.75 26.26 -64.30
C PHE A 123 -2.00 27.02 -65.40
N TYR A 124 -1.40 28.15 -65.03
CA TYR A 124 -0.51 28.88 -65.94
C TYR A 124 0.88 28.24 -65.90
N ASP A 125 1.34 27.70 -67.03
CA ASP A 125 2.71 27.21 -67.16
C ASP A 125 3.64 28.38 -67.45
N THR A 126 4.51 28.68 -66.48
CA THR A 126 5.47 29.78 -66.55
C THR A 126 6.59 29.56 -67.55
N VAL A 127 6.78 28.34 -68.07
CA VAL A 127 7.80 28.00 -69.06
C VAL A 127 7.28 28.19 -70.47
N THR A 128 6.08 27.68 -70.76
CA THR A 128 5.47 27.78 -72.10
C THR A 128 4.60 29.04 -72.28
N HIS A 129 4.37 29.80 -71.19
CA HIS A 129 3.52 31.00 -71.14
C HIS A 129 2.08 30.75 -71.63
N LYS A 130 1.54 29.57 -71.33
CA LYS A 130 0.20 29.13 -71.75
C LYS A 130 -0.57 28.50 -70.59
N THR A 131 -1.87 28.30 -70.80
CA THR A 131 -2.65 27.45 -69.92
C THR A 131 -2.31 25.99 -70.20
N ASP A 132 -1.90 25.28 -69.15
CA ASP A 132 -1.74 23.82 -69.16
C ASP A 132 -2.69 23.20 -68.13
N SER A 133 -2.76 21.87 -68.08
CA SER A 133 -3.63 21.14 -67.18
C SER A 133 -3.00 19.86 -66.65
N THR A 134 -3.33 19.52 -65.41
CA THR A 134 -2.97 18.25 -64.78
C THR A 134 -4.23 17.51 -64.38
N ALA A 135 -4.21 16.18 -64.52
CA ALA A 135 -5.32 15.35 -64.05
C ALA A 135 -5.43 15.42 -62.53
N ASN A 136 -6.64 15.57 -62.00
CA ASN A 136 -6.88 15.43 -60.58
C ASN A 136 -6.71 13.97 -60.17
N SER A 137 -6.30 13.74 -58.93
CA SER A 137 -6.35 12.42 -58.33
C SER A 137 -7.80 12.05 -58.01
N PRO A 138 -8.21 10.78 -58.23
CA PRO A 138 -9.54 10.35 -57.85
C PRO A 138 -9.68 10.31 -56.32
N TYR A 139 -10.87 10.64 -55.85
CA TYR A 139 -11.32 10.32 -54.51
C TYR A 139 -11.61 8.83 -54.39
N THR A 140 -11.20 8.23 -53.26
CA THR A 140 -11.69 6.91 -52.84
C THR A 140 -12.93 7.13 -51.99
N ILE A 141 -14.10 6.79 -52.54
CA ILE A 141 -15.39 6.97 -51.88
C ILE A 141 -15.90 5.60 -51.46
N VAL A 142 -15.92 5.35 -50.16
CA VAL A 142 -16.46 4.12 -49.57
C VAL A 142 -17.89 4.39 -49.17
N GLN A 143 -18.83 3.55 -49.61
CA GLN A 143 -20.27 3.72 -49.37
C GLN A 143 -20.78 2.66 -48.39
N TYR A 144 -21.67 3.07 -47.48
CA TYR A 144 -22.27 2.22 -46.45
C TYR A 144 -23.80 2.27 -46.58
N LYS A 145 -24.36 1.44 -47.46
CA LYS A 145 -25.80 1.44 -47.78
C LYS A 145 -26.66 0.57 -46.86
N ILE A 146 -26.06 -0.24 -46.00
CA ILE A 146 -26.78 -1.17 -45.10
C ILE A 146 -26.81 -0.58 -43.69
N CYS A 147 -27.95 0.00 -43.29
CA CYS A 147 -28.08 0.61 -41.96
C CYS A 147 -27.88 -0.37 -40.80
N ALA A 148 -28.15 -1.68 -40.99
CA ALA A 148 -27.91 -2.69 -39.95
C ALA A 148 -26.40 -2.97 -39.70
N LYS A 149 -25.51 -2.54 -40.61
CA LYS A 149 -24.05 -2.70 -40.52
C LYS A 149 -23.35 -1.47 -41.12
N PRO A 150 -23.50 -0.27 -40.53
CA PRO A 150 -23.19 0.98 -41.22
C PRO A 150 -21.68 1.31 -41.29
N TYR A 151 -20.82 0.41 -40.81
CA TYR A 151 -19.37 0.48 -40.99
C TYR A 151 -18.82 -0.66 -41.86
N VAL A 152 -19.68 -1.51 -42.42
CA VAL A 152 -19.28 -2.51 -43.41
C VAL A 152 -19.40 -1.88 -44.80
N PRO A 153 -18.29 -1.69 -45.53
CA PRO A 153 -18.33 -1.15 -46.88
C PRO A 153 -19.27 -1.98 -47.76
N THR A 154 -20.26 -1.31 -48.35
CA THR A 154 -21.14 -1.93 -49.34
C THR A 154 -20.61 -1.80 -50.74
N ASP A 155 -19.83 -0.74 -51.00
CA ASP A 155 -19.22 -0.44 -52.28
C ASP A 155 -18.05 0.53 -52.09
N THR A 156 -17.10 0.51 -53.01
CA THR A 156 -15.97 1.46 -53.07
C THR A 156 -15.80 1.92 -54.50
N VAL A 157 -15.91 3.22 -54.73
CA VAL A 157 -15.78 3.84 -56.06
C VAL A 157 -14.66 4.86 -56.09
N HIS A 158 -14.03 4.99 -57.26
CA HIS A 158 -12.98 5.98 -57.51
C HIS A 158 -13.48 7.03 -58.50
N TRP A 159 -13.81 8.22 -58.01
CA TRP A 159 -14.38 9.32 -58.80
C TRP A 159 -13.62 10.61 -58.59
N TRP A 160 -13.70 11.55 -59.53
CA TRP A 160 -12.89 12.76 -59.49
C TRP A 160 -13.69 13.94 -58.94
N ILE A 161 -12.98 14.87 -58.28
CA ILE A 161 -13.56 16.13 -57.81
C ILE A 161 -14.23 16.89 -58.96
N ALA A 162 -15.37 17.50 -58.68
CA ALA A 162 -16.08 18.39 -59.60
C ALA A 162 -16.73 19.57 -58.83
N GLY A 163 -17.44 20.45 -59.55
CA GLY A 163 -18.08 21.63 -58.96
C GLY A 163 -17.13 22.81 -58.71
N TYR A 164 -16.02 22.87 -59.44
CA TYR A 164 -15.06 23.98 -59.42
C TYR A 164 -14.88 24.58 -60.82
N TYR A 165 -14.21 25.72 -60.90
CA TYR A 165 -13.91 26.39 -62.17
C TYR A 165 -12.45 26.17 -62.56
N ASN A 166 -12.22 25.70 -63.78
CA ASN A 166 -10.92 25.81 -64.45
C ASN A 166 -10.75 27.22 -64.96
N ARG A 167 -9.58 27.82 -64.73
CA ARG A 167 -9.24 29.17 -65.19
C ARG A 167 -8.29 29.06 -66.37
N TYR A 168 -8.50 29.90 -67.38
CA TYR A 168 -7.63 30.02 -68.54
C TYR A 168 -6.93 31.37 -68.47
N PHE A 169 -5.65 31.36 -68.81
CA PHE A 169 -4.71 32.46 -68.62
C PHE A 169 -4.17 32.94 -69.97
N ASP A 170 -3.97 34.25 -70.10
CA ASP A 170 -3.19 34.83 -71.20
C ASP A 170 -1.68 34.62 -71.02
N THR A 171 -0.89 35.13 -71.97
CA THR A 171 0.58 35.02 -71.98
C THR A 171 1.29 35.77 -70.85
N THR A 172 0.55 36.54 -70.05
CA THR A 172 1.08 37.25 -68.86
C THR A 172 0.67 36.56 -67.56
N GLY A 173 -0.09 35.46 -67.63
CA GLY A 173 -0.62 34.75 -66.47
C GLY A 173 -1.88 35.38 -65.89
N LYS A 174 -2.51 36.34 -66.59
CA LYS A 174 -3.79 36.92 -66.17
C LYS A 174 -4.94 36.03 -66.62
N VAL A 175 -5.89 35.77 -65.72
CA VAL A 175 -7.09 34.98 -66.03
C VAL A 175 -7.94 35.74 -67.04
N ILE A 176 -8.24 35.09 -68.17
CA ILE A 176 -9.04 35.64 -69.27
C ILE A 176 -10.39 34.93 -69.43
N ASP A 177 -10.50 33.68 -68.98
CA ASP A 177 -11.74 32.91 -69.05
C ASP A 177 -11.80 31.84 -67.95
N SER A 178 -12.98 31.24 -67.74
CA SER A 178 -13.13 30.08 -66.89
C SER A 178 -14.22 29.12 -67.38
N ALA A 179 -13.95 27.82 -67.28
CA ALA A 179 -14.93 26.77 -67.56
C ALA A 179 -15.35 26.06 -66.26
N PHE A 180 -16.66 25.95 -66.03
CA PHE A 180 -17.19 25.20 -64.89
C PHE A 180 -17.12 23.70 -65.13
N VAL A 181 -16.45 22.98 -64.23
CA VAL A 181 -16.42 21.52 -64.24
C VAL A 181 -17.69 21.02 -63.55
N LYS A 182 -18.76 20.84 -64.33
CA LYS A 182 -20.06 20.37 -63.84
C LYS A 182 -19.94 18.95 -63.27
N PRO A 183 -20.45 18.69 -62.04
CA PRO A 183 -20.49 17.34 -61.48
C PRO A 183 -21.53 16.47 -62.20
N ASP A 184 -21.24 15.17 -62.29
CA ASP A 184 -22.22 14.16 -62.74
C ASP A 184 -23.23 13.87 -61.62
N THR A 185 -22.77 13.88 -60.37
CA THR A 185 -23.62 13.72 -59.19
C THR A 185 -23.07 14.44 -57.96
N SER A 186 -23.95 14.63 -56.97
CA SER A 186 -23.61 15.13 -55.64
C SER A 186 -24.11 14.15 -54.60
N MET A 187 -23.25 13.76 -53.67
CA MET A 187 -23.60 12.91 -52.54
C MET A 187 -23.69 13.76 -51.27
N TYR A 188 -24.67 13.49 -50.42
CA TYR A 188 -24.90 14.17 -49.15
C TYR A 188 -24.82 13.16 -48.02
N LEU A 189 -24.07 13.48 -46.96
CA LEU A 189 -23.89 12.60 -45.83
C LEU A 189 -25.23 12.39 -45.13
N THR A 190 -25.63 11.14 -45.03
CA THR A 190 -26.76 10.72 -44.21
C THR A 190 -26.25 9.76 -43.14
N HIS A 191 -26.93 9.71 -42.01
CA HIS A 191 -26.57 8.82 -40.92
C HIS A 191 -27.64 7.74 -40.76
N CYS A 192 -27.19 6.50 -40.63
CA CYS A 192 -28.03 5.38 -40.26
C CYS A 192 -27.96 5.18 -38.74
N PRO A 193 -29.09 5.27 -38.01
CA PRO A 193 -29.15 4.79 -36.63
C PRO A 193 -28.99 3.27 -36.62
N TYR A 194 -28.08 2.77 -35.80
CA TYR A 194 -28.02 1.35 -35.47
C TYR A 194 -27.69 1.14 -33.99
N TYR A 195 -28.17 0.03 -33.46
CA TYR A 195 -27.85 -0.39 -32.09
C TYR A 195 -26.58 -1.23 -32.13
N SER A 196 -25.51 -0.71 -31.53
CA SER A 196 -24.33 -1.52 -31.27
C SER A 196 -24.60 -2.33 -30.01
N VAL A 197 -24.81 -3.63 -30.19
CA VAL A 197 -25.16 -4.57 -29.12
C VAL A 197 -23.89 -5.15 -28.53
N PHE A 198 -23.78 -5.14 -27.20
CA PHE A 198 -22.65 -5.70 -26.45
C PHE A 198 -23.16 -6.36 -25.17
N ASP A 199 -22.38 -7.28 -24.62
CA ASP A 199 -22.68 -7.87 -23.32
C ASP A 199 -22.55 -6.81 -22.22
N SER A 200 -23.56 -6.66 -21.37
CA SER A 200 -23.46 -5.80 -20.19
C SER A 200 -22.46 -6.40 -19.20
N ILE A 201 -21.60 -5.54 -18.67
CA ILE A 201 -20.54 -5.90 -17.72
C ILE A 201 -20.95 -5.39 -16.35
N ALA A 202 -20.96 -6.27 -15.36
CA ALA A 202 -21.01 -5.89 -13.96
C ALA A 202 -19.58 -5.69 -13.45
N SER A 203 -19.29 -4.48 -12.96
CA SER A 203 -18.02 -4.15 -12.31
C SER A 203 -18.22 -4.07 -10.80
N TYR A 204 -17.49 -4.88 -10.04
CA TYR A 204 -17.48 -4.87 -8.57
C TYR A 204 -16.18 -4.25 -8.09
N GLU A 205 -16.26 -3.20 -7.28
CA GLU A 205 -15.06 -2.57 -6.71
C GLU A 205 -14.51 -3.43 -5.57
N LEU A 206 -13.39 -4.09 -5.82
CA LEU A 206 -12.71 -4.93 -4.84
C LEU A 206 -12.01 -4.06 -3.79
N ALA A 207 -11.31 -3.03 -4.26
CA ALA A 207 -10.40 -2.22 -3.46
C ALA A 207 -10.22 -0.81 -4.05
N ARG A 208 -9.86 0.15 -3.19
CA ARG A 208 -9.50 1.51 -3.55
C ARG A 208 -8.29 1.98 -2.76
N MET A 209 -7.42 2.76 -3.40
CA MET A 209 -6.34 3.48 -2.74
C MET A 209 -6.11 4.83 -3.39
N ILE A 210 -5.40 5.70 -2.69
CA ILE A 210 -4.95 6.97 -3.23
C ILE A 210 -3.44 6.91 -3.40
N THR A 211 -2.93 7.23 -4.60
CA THR A 211 -1.49 7.23 -4.85
C THR A 211 -0.80 8.25 -3.95
N PRO A 212 0.46 8.04 -3.57
CA PRO A 212 1.21 9.04 -2.83
C PRO A 212 1.55 10.23 -3.73
N TYR A 213 1.97 11.32 -3.10
CA TYR A 213 2.72 12.36 -3.80
C TYR A 213 4.14 11.87 -4.09
N GLY A 214 4.32 11.27 -5.27
CA GLY A 214 5.53 10.52 -5.63
C GLY A 214 6.72 11.36 -6.10
N GLY A 215 6.71 12.68 -5.93
CA GLY A 215 7.71 13.60 -6.50
C GLY A 215 9.16 13.33 -6.08
N TYR A 216 9.37 12.64 -4.95
CA TYR A 216 10.70 12.32 -4.41
C TYR A 216 11.15 10.88 -4.69
N TYR A 217 10.27 10.04 -5.22
CA TYR A 217 10.57 8.61 -5.31
C TYR A 217 11.45 8.28 -6.51
N PRO A 218 12.49 7.44 -6.33
CA PRO A 218 13.34 7.01 -7.42
C PRO A 218 12.55 6.16 -8.42
N GLY A 219 13.00 6.09 -9.67
CA GLY A 219 12.27 5.40 -10.73
C GLY A 219 12.00 3.92 -10.53
N ASN A 220 12.78 3.25 -9.67
CA ASN A 220 12.64 1.85 -9.27
C ASN A 220 11.88 1.66 -7.94
N TRP A 221 11.33 2.73 -7.36
CA TRP A 221 10.55 2.64 -6.13
C TRP A 221 9.29 1.80 -6.31
N THR A 222 8.98 1.01 -5.28
CA THR A 222 7.74 0.25 -5.17
C THR A 222 7.27 0.20 -3.71
N PHE A 223 5.97 0.07 -3.50
CA PHE A 223 5.37 -0.11 -2.17
C PHE A 223 4.21 -1.11 -2.23
N PRO A 224 4.19 -2.12 -1.34
CA PRO A 224 3.12 -3.11 -1.29
C PRO A 224 1.96 -2.68 -0.39
N TYR A 225 0.75 -2.99 -0.83
CA TYR A 225 -0.50 -2.87 -0.09
C TYR A 225 -1.22 -4.22 -0.12
N ARG A 226 -2.04 -4.50 0.89
CA ARG A 226 -2.82 -5.74 0.99
C ARG A 226 -4.25 -5.38 1.35
N PHE A 227 -5.19 -5.84 0.55
CA PHE A 227 -6.62 -5.69 0.81
C PHE A 227 -7.22 -7.05 1.14
N ASP A 228 -8.08 -7.10 2.16
CA ASP A 228 -8.99 -8.23 2.35
C ASP A 228 -10.19 -8.07 1.41
N ILE A 229 -10.31 -9.04 0.50
CA ILE A 229 -11.38 -9.10 -0.50
C ILE A 229 -12.14 -10.43 -0.43
N THR A 230 -12.11 -11.09 0.73
CA THR A 230 -12.73 -12.40 0.97
C THR A 230 -14.22 -12.41 0.65
N ASP A 231 -14.92 -11.29 0.88
CA ASP A 231 -16.33 -11.05 0.52
C ASP A 231 -16.64 -11.34 -0.97
N PHE A 232 -15.65 -11.22 -1.85
CA PHE A 232 -15.79 -11.44 -3.30
C PHE A 232 -15.29 -12.81 -3.76
N SER A 233 -14.94 -13.71 -2.83
CA SER A 233 -14.36 -15.02 -3.16
C SER A 233 -15.25 -15.86 -4.09
N SER A 234 -16.58 -15.76 -3.96
CA SER A 234 -17.54 -16.44 -4.84
C SER A 234 -17.53 -15.94 -6.29
N LEU A 235 -16.87 -14.82 -6.59
CA LEU A 235 -16.75 -14.27 -7.94
C LEU A 235 -15.36 -14.53 -8.56
N LEU A 236 -14.41 -15.05 -7.78
CA LEU A 236 -13.01 -15.26 -8.15
C LEU A 236 -12.77 -16.73 -8.54
N HIS A 237 -13.45 -17.18 -9.60
CA HIS A 237 -13.28 -18.52 -10.17
C HIS A 237 -13.17 -18.48 -11.69
N ASP A 238 -12.52 -19.49 -12.25
CA ASP A 238 -12.29 -19.63 -13.69
C ASP A 238 -11.57 -18.41 -14.31
N SER A 239 -12.10 -17.81 -15.37
CA SER A 239 -11.50 -16.65 -16.03
C SER A 239 -12.21 -15.38 -15.61
N VAL A 240 -11.51 -14.52 -14.87
CA VAL A 240 -12.04 -13.25 -14.39
C VAL A 240 -11.22 -12.10 -14.95
N GLN A 241 -11.89 -11.06 -15.44
CA GLN A 241 -11.21 -9.84 -15.87
C GLN A 241 -11.08 -8.89 -14.69
N ILE A 242 -9.85 -8.46 -14.42
CA ILE A 242 -9.51 -7.47 -13.40
C ILE A 242 -9.15 -6.16 -14.09
N GLU A 243 -9.63 -5.05 -13.55
CA GLU A 243 -9.33 -3.70 -14.00
C GLU A 243 -8.65 -2.92 -12.90
N VAL A 244 -7.55 -2.24 -13.21
CA VAL A 244 -7.02 -1.15 -12.39
C VAL A 244 -7.41 0.15 -13.07
N PHE A 245 -8.31 0.91 -12.48
CA PHE A 245 -8.68 2.25 -12.94
C PHE A 245 -7.81 3.29 -12.24
N TYR A 246 -7.23 4.20 -13.01
CA TYR A 246 -6.42 5.31 -12.53
C TYR A 246 -7.06 6.65 -12.92
N SER A 247 -7.35 7.50 -11.94
CA SER A 247 -8.02 8.79 -12.15
C SER A 247 -7.08 9.93 -12.56
N GLY A 248 -5.81 9.64 -12.87
CA GLY A 248 -4.77 10.66 -12.95
C GLY A 248 -4.63 11.34 -14.30
N TRP A 249 -4.34 12.64 -14.24
CA TRP A 249 -4.05 13.49 -15.40
C TRP A 249 -2.54 13.64 -15.68
N THR A 250 -1.71 12.96 -14.90
CA THR A 250 -0.26 12.86 -15.11
C THR A 250 0.18 11.40 -15.12
N ASN A 251 1.16 11.09 -15.98
CA ASN A 251 1.79 9.77 -16.01
C ASN A 251 2.55 9.55 -14.71
N GLY A 252 2.54 8.34 -14.15
CA GLY A 252 3.25 8.15 -12.89
C GLY A 252 3.53 6.73 -12.51
N PHE A 253 2.49 5.95 -12.26
CA PHE A 253 2.67 4.74 -11.47
C PHE A 253 2.52 3.45 -12.28
N ASN A 254 3.15 2.39 -11.83
CA ASN A 254 2.88 1.02 -12.24
C ASN A 254 2.03 0.34 -11.17
N ALA A 255 1.16 -0.55 -11.61
CA ALA A 255 0.32 -1.36 -10.73
C ALA A 255 0.49 -2.85 -11.04
N THR A 256 0.59 -3.66 -9.99
CA THR A 256 0.48 -5.11 -10.06
C THR A 256 -0.57 -5.56 -9.05
N CYS A 257 -1.52 -6.37 -9.50
CA CYS A 257 -2.51 -7.01 -8.63
C CYS A 257 -2.18 -8.51 -8.55
N GLN A 258 -1.80 -8.98 -7.36
CA GLN A 258 -1.62 -10.39 -7.07
C GLN A 258 -2.65 -10.84 -6.03
N PHE A 259 -3.49 -11.78 -6.41
CA PHE A 259 -4.47 -12.43 -5.55
C PHE A 259 -3.79 -13.59 -4.84
N GLU A 260 -3.89 -13.59 -3.52
CA GLU A 260 -3.45 -14.63 -2.61
C GLU A 260 -4.67 -15.35 -2.07
N MET A 261 -4.93 -16.54 -2.61
CA MET A 261 -6.11 -17.36 -2.34
C MET A 261 -5.71 -18.45 -1.35
N ILE A 262 -6.05 -18.27 -0.08
CA ILE A 262 -5.72 -19.25 0.97
C ILE A 262 -6.84 -20.29 1.01
N THR A 263 -6.52 -21.51 0.57
CA THR A 263 -7.50 -22.61 0.55
C THR A 263 -7.92 -23.01 1.95
N GLY A 264 -9.10 -23.62 2.07
CA GLY A 264 -9.60 -24.09 3.37
C GLY A 264 -11.10 -23.92 3.51
N THR A 265 -11.58 -24.09 4.74
CA THR A 265 -13.00 -23.92 5.07
C THR A 265 -13.24 -22.49 5.55
N PRO A 266 -14.06 -21.68 4.86
CA PRO A 266 -14.45 -20.37 5.38
C PRO A 266 -15.31 -20.52 6.64
N ASP A 267 -15.15 -19.60 7.58
CA ASP A 267 -15.97 -19.46 8.79
C ASP A 267 -17.46 -19.33 8.48
N HIS A 268 -17.80 -18.55 7.46
CA HIS A 268 -19.08 -18.55 6.78
C HIS A 268 -18.91 -18.19 5.31
N ASN A 269 -19.49 -18.98 4.40
CA ASN A 269 -19.23 -18.76 2.97
C ASN A 269 -20.00 -17.53 2.44
N PRO A 270 -19.33 -16.48 1.91
CA PRO A 270 -20.00 -15.52 1.04
C PRO A 270 -20.38 -16.23 -0.25
N TYR A 271 -21.66 -16.20 -0.62
CA TYR A 271 -22.15 -16.96 -1.79
C TYR A 271 -22.85 -16.08 -2.83
N LYS A 272 -23.09 -14.81 -2.50
CA LYS A 272 -23.75 -13.86 -3.39
C LYS A 272 -23.31 -12.45 -3.07
N VAL A 273 -22.92 -11.72 -4.11
CA VAL A 273 -22.53 -10.31 -4.04
C VAL A 273 -23.41 -9.54 -5.01
N ILE A 274 -23.97 -8.42 -4.55
CA ILE A 274 -24.87 -7.57 -5.33
C ILE A 274 -24.34 -6.14 -5.28
N ASN A 275 -24.14 -5.54 -6.45
CA ASN A 275 -23.77 -4.13 -6.55
C ASN A 275 -24.92 -3.22 -6.12
N MET A 276 -24.61 -2.25 -5.26
CA MET A 276 -25.59 -1.29 -4.77
C MET A 276 -25.39 0.08 -5.45
N TRP A 277 -24.98 1.12 -4.73
CA TRP A 277 -24.66 2.43 -5.28
C TRP A 277 -23.16 2.55 -5.58
N ASN A 278 -22.83 2.70 -6.86
CA ASN A 278 -21.46 2.80 -7.34
C ASN A 278 -21.35 4.03 -8.25
N GLY A 279 -20.40 4.92 -7.98
CA GLY A 279 -20.16 6.11 -8.78
C GLY A 279 -19.71 7.32 -7.97
N THR A 280 -19.46 8.42 -8.67
CA THR A 280 -19.14 9.72 -8.07
C THR A 280 -20.35 10.63 -8.19
N PHE A 281 -20.83 11.12 -7.05
CA PHE A 281 -22.07 11.88 -6.96
C PHE A 281 -21.81 13.26 -6.34
N PRO A 282 -22.46 14.33 -6.84
CA PRO A 282 -22.37 15.65 -6.26
C PRO A 282 -22.92 15.66 -4.84
N TYR A 283 -22.25 16.37 -3.95
CA TYR A 283 -22.68 16.60 -2.58
C TYR A 283 -22.81 18.10 -2.32
N GLY A 284 -23.88 18.52 -1.65
CA GLY A 284 -24.18 19.95 -1.45
C GLY A 284 -24.78 20.69 -2.65
N SER A 285 -25.03 20.03 -3.80
CA SER A 285 -25.63 20.69 -4.97
C SER A 285 -27.15 20.81 -4.84
N SER A 286 -27.69 22.03 -4.75
CA SER A 286 -29.12 22.28 -4.57
C SER A 286 -29.99 21.87 -5.77
N GLY A 287 -29.45 22.00 -6.99
CA GLY A 287 -30.14 21.60 -8.22
C GLY A 287 -29.95 20.12 -8.59
N ASN A 288 -29.02 19.43 -7.93
CA ASN A 288 -28.73 18.02 -8.18
C ASN A 288 -28.19 17.34 -6.91
N PRO A 289 -29.04 17.19 -5.88
CA PRO A 289 -28.61 16.64 -4.59
C PRO A 289 -28.21 15.17 -4.70
N ILE A 290 -27.36 14.71 -3.78
CA ILE A 290 -26.86 13.33 -3.74
C ILE A 290 -27.97 12.28 -3.65
N SER A 291 -29.11 12.63 -3.05
CA SER A 291 -30.31 11.79 -2.94
C SER A 291 -30.96 11.46 -4.29
N ASN A 292 -30.65 12.18 -5.37
CA ASN A 292 -31.03 11.80 -6.73
C ASN A 292 -30.33 10.51 -7.20
N TYR A 293 -29.19 10.16 -6.58
CA TYR A 293 -28.33 9.04 -6.96
C TYR A 293 -28.38 7.92 -5.94
N LEU A 294 -28.37 8.26 -4.64
CA LEU A 294 -28.53 7.32 -3.54
C LEU A 294 -30.01 7.01 -3.31
N VAL A 295 -30.69 6.54 -4.35
CA VAL A 295 -32.13 6.21 -4.29
C VAL A 295 -32.30 4.87 -3.57
N PRO A 296 -33.25 4.73 -2.61
CA PRO A 296 -33.48 3.48 -1.90
C PRO A 296 -33.67 2.29 -2.84
N LYS A 297 -33.03 1.17 -2.53
CA LYS A 297 -33.05 -0.04 -3.37
C LYS A 297 -33.84 -1.18 -2.68
N PRO A 298 -34.79 -1.82 -3.38
CA PRO A 298 -35.41 -3.04 -2.89
C PRO A 298 -34.39 -4.19 -2.94
N MET A 299 -34.33 -4.99 -1.89
CA MET A 299 -33.42 -6.13 -1.74
C MET A 299 -34.21 -7.37 -1.36
N LYS A 300 -34.19 -8.38 -2.23
CA LYS A 300 -34.76 -9.70 -1.91
C LYS A 300 -33.76 -10.46 -1.05
N ILE A 301 -34.07 -10.63 0.24
CA ILE A 301 -33.22 -11.38 1.16
C ILE A 301 -33.45 -12.86 0.91
N ASP A 302 -32.39 -13.58 0.54
CA ASP A 302 -32.50 -15.00 0.25
C ASP A 302 -32.90 -15.77 1.52
N THR A 303 -33.77 -16.78 1.39
CA THR A 303 -34.17 -17.63 2.52
C THR A 303 -32.99 -18.38 3.14
N ALA A 304 -31.94 -18.61 2.34
CA ALA A 304 -30.71 -19.29 2.74
C ALA A 304 -29.65 -18.34 3.37
N ALA A 305 -29.82 -17.02 3.28
CA ALA A 305 -28.86 -16.07 3.84
C ALA A 305 -28.92 -16.13 5.37
N HIS A 306 -27.86 -16.60 6.02
CA HIS A 306 -27.78 -16.57 7.48
C HIS A 306 -27.34 -15.20 7.98
N ALA A 307 -26.42 -14.57 7.25
CA ALA A 307 -25.98 -13.21 7.51
C ALA A 307 -26.01 -12.37 6.22
N THR A 308 -26.20 -11.06 6.40
CA THR A 308 -26.22 -10.07 5.31
C THR A 308 -25.35 -8.89 5.70
N ARG A 309 -24.33 -8.58 4.89
CA ARG A 309 -23.43 -7.45 5.13
C ARG A 309 -23.51 -6.45 3.99
N LEU A 310 -23.52 -5.16 4.33
CA LEU A 310 -23.26 -4.09 3.37
C LEU A 310 -21.81 -3.62 3.52
N ARG A 311 -21.05 -3.72 2.42
CA ARG A 311 -19.70 -3.19 2.28
C ARG A 311 -19.78 -1.83 1.58
N VAL A 312 -19.17 -0.79 2.15
CA VAL A 312 -19.16 0.59 1.61
C VAL A 312 -17.74 1.15 1.56
N ILE A 313 -17.22 1.41 0.36
CA ILE A 313 -16.01 2.20 0.12
C ILE A 313 -16.46 3.61 -0.27
N GLN A 314 -16.30 4.57 0.63
CA GLN A 314 -16.68 5.97 0.43
C GLN A 314 -15.47 6.88 0.59
N THR A 315 -15.28 7.84 -0.31
CA THR A 315 -14.25 8.89 -0.21
C THR A 315 -14.81 10.22 -0.69
N GLY A 316 -14.58 11.30 0.06
CA GLY A 316 -14.92 12.67 -0.35
C GLY A 316 -13.82 13.31 -1.19
N HIS A 317 -14.20 14.11 -2.20
CA HIS A 317 -13.27 14.78 -3.13
C HIS A 317 -13.76 16.19 -3.47
N GLY A 318 -12.82 17.03 -3.87
CA GLY A 318 -13.07 18.43 -4.22
C GLY A 318 -13.03 19.35 -3.00
N GLU A 319 -12.93 20.64 -3.27
CA GLU A 319 -12.82 21.68 -2.24
C GLU A 319 -13.70 22.85 -2.64
N ASP A 320 -14.77 23.05 -1.88
CA ASP A 320 -15.65 24.20 -1.97
C ASP A 320 -15.25 25.28 -0.94
N GLY A 321 -16.03 26.36 -0.84
CA GLY A 321 -15.75 27.47 0.07
C GLY A 321 -15.75 27.12 1.57
N ASN A 322 -16.16 25.90 1.95
CA ASN A 322 -16.09 25.36 3.31
C ASN A 322 -15.10 24.19 3.43
N ASN A 323 -14.24 24.00 2.42
CA ASN A 323 -13.29 22.89 2.28
C ASN A 323 -13.94 21.51 2.11
N CYS A 324 -15.23 21.44 1.78
CA CYS A 324 -15.90 20.18 1.48
C CYS A 324 -15.68 19.78 0.02
N GLU A 325 -15.47 18.52 -0.34
CA GLU A 325 -15.66 17.30 0.47
C GLU A 325 -14.36 16.55 0.75
N GLU A 326 -13.20 17.10 0.39
CA GLU A 326 -11.91 16.48 0.69
C GLU A 326 -11.49 16.70 2.15
N PHE A 327 -11.64 17.92 2.67
CA PHE A 327 -11.12 18.35 3.98
C PHE A 327 -12.22 18.69 5.00
N CYS A 328 -13.45 18.27 4.74
CA CYS A 328 -14.52 18.33 5.72
C CYS A 328 -15.06 16.93 6.01
N SER A 329 -15.76 16.79 7.14
CA SER A 329 -16.29 15.51 7.61
C SER A 329 -17.80 15.58 7.73
N ASN A 330 -18.46 14.47 7.41
CA ASN A 330 -19.91 14.32 7.49
C ASN A 330 -20.26 12.89 7.92
N TYR A 331 -21.47 12.67 8.42
CA TYR A 331 -21.97 11.31 8.65
C TYR A 331 -22.66 10.75 7.40
N ASN A 332 -22.46 9.46 7.18
CA ASN A 332 -23.37 8.63 6.42
C ASN A 332 -24.29 7.85 7.37
N HIS A 333 -25.45 7.44 6.88
CA HIS A 333 -26.44 6.65 7.63
C HIS A 333 -26.96 5.55 6.72
N ILE A 334 -27.02 4.34 7.25
CA ILE A 334 -27.54 3.16 6.57
C ILE A 334 -28.90 2.85 7.17
N LEU A 335 -29.94 2.74 6.34
CA LEU A 335 -31.29 2.43 6.80
C LEU A 335 -31.83 1.17 6.13
N VAL A 336 -32.45 0.30 6.91
CA VAL A 336 -33.22 -0.86 6.44
C VAL A 336 -34.68 -0.64 6.83
N ASN A 337 -35.59 -0.60 5.85
CA ASN A 337 -37.00 -0.30 6.06
C ASN A 337 -37.22 0.96 6.92
N HIS A 338 -36.47 2.02 6.62
CA HIS A 338 -36.44 3.30 7.35
C HIS A 338 -35.91 3.23 8.79
N THR A 339 -35.44 2.07 9.26
CA THR A 339 -34.76 1.93 10.57
C THR A 339 -33.26 2.03 10.37
N GLN A 340 -32.59 2.90 11.13
CA GLN A 340 -31.14 3.06 11.04
C GLN A 340 -30.41 1.80 11.53
N ALA A 341 -29.66 1.18 10.63
CA ALA A 341 -28.85 -0.01 10.88
C ALA A 341 -27.37 0.32 11.16
N GLY A 342 -26.91 1.50 10.75
CA GLY A 342 -25.55 1.95 11.00
C GLY A 342 -25.35 3.40 10.63
N SER A 343 -24.25 3.98 11.10
CA SER A 343 -23.79 5.31 10.72
C SER A 343 -22.27 5.37 10.89
N THR A 344 -21.60 6.08 9.99
CA THR A 344 -20.16 6.29 10.08
C THR A 344 -19.81 7.74 9.85
N PHE A 345 -18.88 8.24 10.67
CA PHE A 345 -18.22 9.51 10.45
C PHE A 345 -17.18 9.38 9.34
N VAL A 346 -17.42 10.03 8.21
CA VAL A 346 -16.58 9.89 7.01
C VAL A 346 -15.36 10.80 7.15
N TRP A 347 -14.36 10.32 7.89
CA TRP A 347 -13.14 11.06 8.16
C TRP A 347 -12.00 10.10 8.46
N ARG A 348 -10.78 10.51 8.11
CA ARG A 348 -9.55 9.83 8.48
C ARG A 348 -8.59 10.83 9.07
N ASP A 349 -8.29 10.64 10.36
CA ASP A 349 -7.58 11.57 11.25
C ASP A 349 -6.13 11.12 11.55
N ASN A 350 -5.58 10.23 10.74
CA ASN A 350 -4.26 9.65 10.98
C ASN A 350 -3.34 9.70 9.75
N CYS A 351 -3.52 10.69 8.87
CA CYS A 351 -2.67 10.84 7.68
C CYS A 351 -1.22 11.13 8.06
N GLY A 352 -0.97 11.87 9.15
CA GLY A 352 0.36 12.06 9.71
C GLY A 352 1.04 10.79 10.24
N MET A 353 0.31 9.68 10.37
CA MET A 353 0.85 8.36 10.74
C MET A 353 0.97 7.39 9.55
N ASN A 354 0.88 7.88 8.31
CA ASN A 354 1.00 7.04 7.14
C ASN A 354 2.35 6.28 7.12
N PRO A 355 2.37 4.93 6.96
CA PRO A 355 3.60 4.15 6.85
C PRO A 355 4.44 4.49 5.62
N LEU A 356 3.84 5.07 4.58
CA LEU A 356 4.57 5.65 3.46
C LEU A 356 4.92 7.11 3.77
N TRP A 357 5.99 7.31 4.52
CA TRP A 357 6.52 8.61 4.92
C TRP A 357 8.02 8.73 4.58
N HIS A 358 8.53 9.91 4.25
CA HIS A 358 7.79 11.12 3.87
C HIS A 358 7.27 11.03 2.42
N GLN A 359 6.33 11.90 2.08
CA GLN A 359 5.87 12.11 0.70
C GLN A 359 6.10 13.56 0.29
N ALA A 360 6.01 13.86 -1.00
CA ALA A 360 5.82 15.25 -1.42
C ALA A 360 4.42 15.76 -1.03
N GLY A 361 4.10 17.02 -1.30
CA GLY A 361 2.72 17.52 -1.20
C GLY A 361 2.10 17.47 0.21
N THR A 362 0.78 17.62 0.29
CA THR A 362 0.05 17.80 1.55
C THR A 362 -0.38 16.49 2.20
N TRP A 363 0.52 15.51 2.26
CA TRP A 363 0.23 14.14 2.71
C TRP A 363 -0.21 14.02 4.18
N LEU A 364 0.07 15.05 4.98
CA LEU A 364 -0.26 15.12 6.41
C LEU A 364 -1.73 15.49 6.68
N PHE A 365 -2.40 16.16 5.73
CA PHE A 365 -3.76 16.63 5.99
C PHE A 365 -4.77 15.49 6.02
N ASN A 366 -5.55 15.47 7.09
CA ASN A 366 -6.66 14.56 7.29
C ASN A 366 -7.80 14.86 6.32
N ARG A 367 -8.45 13.81 5.81
CA ARG A 367 -9.42 13.90 4.70
C ARG A 367 -10.60 12.96 4.91
N ALA A 368 -11.64 13.14 4.10
CA ALA A 368 -12.87 12.36 4.13
C ALA A 368 -12.67 10.87 3.74
N ASN A 369 -12.19 10.08 4.71
CA ASN A 369 -11.92 8.64 4.68
C ASN A 369 -10.73 8.17 3.80
N TRP A 370 -9.75 9.04 3.54
CA TRP A 370 -8.54 8.62 2.81
C TRP A 370 -7.31 9.44 3.20
N CYS A 371 -6.13 8.93 2.85
CA CYS A 371 -4.86 9.67 2.93
C CYS A 371 -4.06 9.41 1.66
N PRO A 372 -3.28 10.39 1.15
CA PRO A 372 -2.34 10.18 0.05
C PRO A 372 -1.39 9.03 0.35
N GLY A 373 -1.20 8.09 -0.58
CA GLY A 373 -0.33 6.94 -0.40
C GLY A 373 -0.85 5.87 0.56
N ALA A 374 -2.17 5.80 0.77
CA ALA A 374 -2.80 4.81 1.64
C ALA A 374 -3.95 4.09 0.94
N LEU A 375 -4.24 2.88 1.42
CA LEU A 375 -5.48 2.18 1.11
C LEU A 375 -6.69 2.89 1.73
N VAL A 376 -7.85 2.74 1.10
CA VAL A 376 -9.14 3.19 1.64
C VAL A 376 -9.81 1.99 2.31
N ASN A 377 -10.08 2.11 3.61
CA ASN A 377 -10.77 1.05 4.32
C ASN A 377 -12.27 1.09 4.02
N PRO A 378 -12.89 -0.07 3.74
CA PRO A 378 -14.33 -0.19 3.61
C PRO A 378 -14.99 -0.09 4.99
N TYR A 379 -16.17 0.52 5.05
CA TYR A 379 -17.09 0.36 6.17
C TYR A 379 -17.92 -0.90 5.97
N LEU A 380 -17.98 -1.74 6.99
CA LEU A 380 -18.70 -3.01 6.97
C LEU A 380 -19.88 -2.92 7.94
N TYR A 381 -21.10 -3.05 7.42
CA TYR A 381 -22.32 -3.02 8.22
C TYR A 381 -22.96 -4.40 8.23
N ASP A 382 -23.03 -5.03 9.40
CA ASP A 382 -23.85 -6.23 9.60
C ASP A 382 -25.33 -5.84 9.67
N LEU A 383 -26.08 -6.25 8.64
CA LEU A 383 -27.51 -5.98 8.50
C LEU A 383 -28.36 -7.16 8.97
N THR A 384 -27.75 -8.25 9.45
CA THR A 384 -28.42 -9.54 9.72
C THR A 384 -29.64 -9.41 10.62
N ASN A 385 -29.54 -8.57 11.67
CA ASN A 385 -30.63 -8.35 12.62
C ASN A 385 -31.67 -7.32 12.15
N TYR A 386 -31.44 -6.65 11.02
CA TYR A 386 -32.32 -5.61 10.46
C TYR A 386 -33.16 -6.12 9.29
N VAL A 387 -32.80 -7.27 8.72
CA VAL A 387 -33.44 -7.83 7.52
C VAL A 387 -34.28 -9.07 7.86
N THR A 388 -35.27 -9.37 7.02
CA THR A 388 -36.11 -10.56 7.17
C THR A 388 -35.85 -11.55 6.03
N ARG A 389 -35.35 -12.75 6.35
CA ARG A 389 -35.09 -13.82 5.38
C ARG A 389 -36.34 -14.17 4.55
N GLY A 390 -36.21 -14.17 3.23
CA GLY A 390 -37.30 -14.42 2.28
C GLY A 390 -38.14 -13.18 1.92
N ALA A 391 -38.05 -12.11 2.70
CA ALA A 391 -38.76 -10.85 2.43
C ALA A 391 -38.03 -10.01 1.38
N THR A 392 -38.71 -8.96 0.92
CA THR A 392 -38.08 -7.88 0.16
C THR A 392 -38.03 -6.68 1.09
N ASP A 393 -36.83 -6.35 1.57
CA ASP A 393 -36.58 -5.18 2.41
C ASP A 393 -36.09 -4.01 1.55
N THR A 394 -36.17 -2.79 2.07
CA THR A 394 -35.62 -1.60 1.41
C THR A 394 -34.33 -1.19 2.11
N LEU A 395 -33.23 -1.07 1.37
CA LEU A 395 -31.99 -0.48 1.86
C LEU A 395 -31.82 0.92 1.33
N ASP A 396 -31.30 1.79 2.18
CA ASP A 396 -31.00 3.17 1.89
C ASP A 396 -29.64 3.58 2.47
N ILE A 397 -28.97 4.52 1.79
CA ILE A 397 -27.78 5.20 2.28
C ILE A 397 -28.04 6.70 2.14
N THR A 398 -28.04 7.41 3.27
CA THR A 398 -28.19 8.87 3.29
C THR A 398 -26.94 9.53 3.85
N CYS A 399 -26.61 10.72 3.37
CA CYS A 399 -25.59 11.58 3.97
C CYS A 399 -26.25 12.72 4.74
N ASP A 400 -25.53 13.31 5.69
CA ASP A 400 -26.00 14.53 6.36
C ASP A 400 -26.38 15.62 5.34
N PRO A 401 -27.39 16.46 5.64
CA PRO A 401 -27.73 17.57 4.76
C PRO A 401 -26.58 18.57 4.66
N TYR A 402 -26.16 18.87 3.43
CA TYR A 402 -25.14 19.87 3.14
C TYR A 402 -25.58 20.75 1.96
N THR A 403 -25.08 21.99 1.90
CA THR A 403 -25.25 22.88 0.76
C THR A 403 -23.92 23.57 0.47
N SER A 404 -23.36 23.28 -0.69
CA SER A 404 -22.08 23.82 -1.13
C SER A 404 -22.22 25.29 -1.57
N PRO A 405 -21.33 26.20 -1.14
CA PRO A 405 -21.42 27.62 -1.50
C PRO A 405 -21.09 27.90 -2.98
N ASN A 406 -20.22 27.09 -3.58
CA ASN A 406 -19.71 27.28 -4.95
C ASN A 406 -19.63 25.97 -5.76
N GLY A 407 -20.11 24.84 -5.24
CA GLY A 407 -20.08 23.54 -5.90
C GLY A 407 -18.69 22.89 -5.91
N GLY A 408 -18.57 21.74 -6.58
CA GLY A 408 -17.30 21.02 -6.73
C GLY A 408 -17.07 19.86 -5.74
N SER A 409 -17.86 19.80 -4.67
CA SER A 409 -17.84 18.73 -3.67
C SER A 409 -18.52 17.47 -4.18
N VAL A 410 -17.85 16.32 -4.09
CA VAL A 410 -18.39 15.03 -4.53
C VAL A 410 -18.04 13.91 -3.56
N TYR A 411 -18.88 12.89 -3.50
CA TYR A 411 -18.55 11.60 -2.89
C TYR A 411 -18.44 10.52 -3.95
N THR A 412 -17.39 9.70 -3.85
CA THR A 412 -17.24 8.48 -4.66
C THR A 412 -17.58 7.26 -3.83
N PHE A 413 -18.59 6.50 -4.25
CA PHE A 413 -19.08 5.28 -3.60
C PHE A 413 -18.73 4.04 -4.41
N GLY A 414 -18.29 2.99 -3.72
CA GLY A 414 -18.25 1.61 -4.17
C GLY A 414 -18.92 0.74 -3.11
N THR A 415 -20.10 0.19 -3.39
CA THR A 415 -20.91 -0.53 -2.42
C THR A 415 -21.38 -1.89 -2.93
N SER A 416 -21.34 -2.87 -2.05
CA SER A 416 -21.73 -4.25 -2.33
C SER A 416 -22.48 -4.85 -1.15
N LEU A 417 -23.61 -5.49 -1.43
CA LEU A 417 -24.34 -6.30 -0.48
C LEU A 417 -23.90 -7.75 -0.62
N VAL A 418 -23.54 -8.39 0.50
CA VAL A 418 -22.98 -9.74 0.52
C VAL A 418 -23.85 -10.64 1.40
N TYR A 419 -24.25 -11.80 0.88
CA TYR A 419 -24.96 -12.82 1.63
C TYR A 419 -24.05 -13.97 2.02
N TYR A 420 -24.17 -14.40 3.27
CA TYR A 420 -23.35 -15.45 3.85
C TYR A 420 -24.20 -16.64 4.27
N SER A 421 -23.62 -17.82 4.12
CA SER A 421 -24.16 -19.07 4.68
C SER A 421 -24.07 -19.07 6.21
N ALA A 422 -24.64 -20.08 6.87
CA ALA A 422 -24.52 -20.23 8.31
C ALA A 422 -23.04 -20.48 8.73
N PRO A 423 -22.65 -20.02 9.94
CA PRO A 423 -21.33 -20.32 10.51
C PRO A 423 -21.02 -21.82 10.45
N LYS A 424 -19.79 -22.14 10.05
CA LYS A 424 -19.29 -23.52 9.99
C LYS A 424 -18.79 -24.02 11.33
N PHE A 425 -18.40 -23.11 12.21
CA PHE A 425 -17.84 -23.42 13.51
C PHE A 425 -18.68 -22.83 14.65
N THR A 426 -18.59 -23.47 15.82
CA THR A 426 -19.26 -23.07 17.06
C THR A 426 -18.29 -22.40 18.03
N LEU A 427 -17.12 -22.99 18.28
CA LEU A 427 -16.01 -22.46 19.07
C LEU A 427 -14.75 -22.51 18.21
N ASP A 428 -14.35 -21.35 17.70
CA ASP A 428 -13.21 -21.24 16.78
C ASP A 428 -12.66 -19.82 16.87
N ALA A 429 -11.34 -19.68 16.80
CA ALA A 429 -10.69 -18.39 16.71
C ALA A 429 -9.59 -18.43 15.65
N ALA A 430 -9.27 -17.29 15.05
CA ALA A 430 -8.22 -17.17 14.05
C ALA A 430 -7.17 -16.15 14.47
N VAL A 431 -5.91 -16.41 14.14
CA VAL A 431 -4.89 -15.35 14.04
C VAL A 431 -5.04 -14.70 12.66
N GLU A 432 -5.50 -13.46 12.62
CA GLU A 432 -5.71 -12.70 11.38
C GLU A 432 -4.44 -11.99 10.91
N ASP A 433 -3.66 -11.44 11.85
CA ASP A 433 -2.40 -10.77 11.53
C ASP A 433 -1.46 -10.68 12.73
N ILE A 434 -0.17 -10.50 12.47
CA ILE A 434 0.83 -10.10 13.47
C ILE A 434 1.25 -8.68 13.13
N ILE A 435 0.83 -7.68 13.91
CA ILE A 435 1.10 -6.26 13.65
C ILE A 435 2.54 -5.92 14.03
N SER A 436 2.98 -6.40 15.19
CA SER A 436 4.36 -6.26 15.65
C SER A 436 4.77 -7.51 16.44
N PRO A 437 5.99 -8.04 16.27
CA PRO A 437 7.02 -7.62 15.32
C PRO A 437 6.67 -8.01 13.86
N ASN A 438 6.91 -7.13 12.87
CA ASN A 438 6.65 -7.41 11.45
C ASN A 438 7.47 -6.50 10.52
N ILE A 439 7.93 -7.00 9.37
CA ILE A 439 8.57 -6.21 8.30
C ILE A 439 7.60 -5.75 7.20
N TYR A 440 6.32 -6.08 7.30
CA TYR A 440 5.32 -5.66 6.33
C TYR A 440 5.28 -4.13 6.26
N ALA A 441 5.44 -3.56 5.05
CA ALA A 441 5.69 -2.13 4.88
C ALA A 441 4.65 -1.23 5.58
N PRO A 442 3.34 -1.53 5.55
CA PRO A 442 2.33 -0.80 6.32
C PRO A 442 2.48 -0.80 7.85
N TYR A 443 3.25 -1.71 8.44
CA TYR A 443 3.50 -1.77 9.89
C TYR A 443 4.84 -1.18 10.31
N THR A 444 5.63 -0.65 9.37
CA THR A 444 6.98 -0.12 9.65
C THR A 444 7.00 1.13 10.54
N ARG A 445 5.88 1.83 10.76
CA ARG A 445 5.81 2.92 11.76
C ARG A 445 6.02 2.41 13.18
N TYR A 446 5.48 1.22 13.45
CA TYR A 446 5.48 0.59 14.77
C TYR A 446 6.64 -0.39 14.94
N ASN A 447 7.36 -0.72 13.85
CA ASN A 447 8.38 -1.76 13.81
C ASN A 447 9.77 -1.20 13.43
N PRO A 448 10.87 -1.82 13.87
CA PRO A 448 10.94 -3.02 14.71
C PRO A 448 10.56 -2.74 16.18
N VAL A 449 10.14 -3.77 16.90
CA VAL A 449 9.82 -3.72 18.34
C VAL A 449 10.70 -4.68 19.15
N CYS A 450 10.96 -4.34 20.41
CA CYS A 450 11.59 -5.24 21.39
C CYS A 450 10.71 -5.48 22.63
N GLY A 451 9.50 -4.91 22.64
CA GLY A 451 8.56 -4.93 23.75
C GLY A 451 7.42 -5.93 23.52
N SER A 452 6.20 -5.49 23.82
CA SER A 452 4.96 -6.25 23.70
C SER A 452 4.57 -6.50 22.24
N PRO A 453 4.51 -7.75 21.76
CA PRO A 453 3.99 -8.06 20.44
C PRO A 453 2.49 -7.74 20.33
N GLU A 454 2.05 -7.33 19.14
CA GLU A 454 0.65 -7.03 18.83
C GLU A 454 0.11 -8.01 17.79
N VAL A 455 -1.00 -8.67 18.11
CA VAL A 455 -1.62 -9.70 17.28
C VAL A 455 -3.09 -9.39 17.07
N LEU A 456 -3.55 -9.43 15.82
CA LEU A 456 -4.97 -9.32 15.49
C LEU A 456 -5.60 -10.72 15.50
N ILE A 457 -6.65 -10.91 16.29
CA ILE A 457 -7.45 -12.13 16.28
C ILE A 457 -8.88 -11.87 15.78
N ARG A 458 -9.56 -12.93 15.35
CA ARG A 458 -10.98 -12.92 15.00
C ARG A 458 -11.68 -14.10 15.63
N ASN A 459 -12.94 -13.90 16.01
CA ASN A 459 -13.81 -15.01 16.39
C ASN A 459 -14.50 -15.59 15.15
N THR A 460 -14.05 -16.76 14.72
CA THR A 460 -14.59 -17.48 13.55
C THR A 460 -15.68 -18.49 13.94
N GLY A 461 -15.99 -18.61 15.23
CA GLY A 461 -17.06 -19.45 15.78
C GLY A 461 -18.32 -18.67 16.13
N SER A 462 -19.48 -19.30 15.96
CA SER A 462 -20.78 -18.68 16.29
C SER A 462 -21.00 -18.35 17.79
N THR A 463 -20.19 -18.90 18.69
CA THR A 463 -20.23 -18.56 20.12
C THR A 463 -19.31 -17.40 20.41
N THR A 464 -19.75 -16.40 21.19
CA THR A 464 -18.89 -15.30 21.65
C THR A 464 -17.63 -15.83 22.33
N LEU A 465 -16.47 -15.38 21.86
CA LEU A 465 -15.17 -15.73 22.41
C LEU A 465 -14.88 -14.87 23.64
N THR A 466 -14.60 -15.53 24.75
CA THR A 466 -14.40 -14.93 26.08
C THR A 466 -13.01 -15.19 26.66
N SER A 467 -12.33 -16.24 26.20
CA SER A 467 -10.92 -16.51 26.54
C SER A 467 -10.20 -17.21 25.40
N LEU A 468 -8.90 -16.97 25.25
CA LEU A 468 -8.06 -17.60 24.24
C LEU A 468 -6.61 -17.76 24.75
N ASN A 469 -6.02 -18.93 24.57
CA ASN A 469 -4.62 -19.17 24.94
C ASN A 469 -3.71 -18.89 23.76
N PHE A 470 -2.61 -18.19 24.02
CA PHE A 470 -1.55 -17.87 23.07
C PHE A 470 -0.26 -18.60 23.47
N THR A 471 0.42 -19.11 22.47
CA THR A 471 1.81 -19.58 22.53
C THR A 471 2.58 -18.83 21.46
N TYR A 472 3.60 -18.06 21.84
CA TYR A 472 4.26 -17.13 20.92
C TYR A 472 5.75 -16.98 21.21
N GLY A 473 6.50 -16.46 20.24
CA GLY A 473 7.92 -16.18 20.40
C GLY A 473 8.69 -16.31 19.09
N GLU A 474 10.01 -16.20 19.19
CA GLU A 474 10.91 -16.43 18.07
C GLU A 474 10.97 -17.93 17.71
N LEU A 475 10.88 -18.25 16.42
CA LEU A 475 10.90 -19.63 15.94
C LEU A 475 12.26 -20.29 16.22
N GLY A 476 12.27 -21.32 17.07
CA GLY A 476 13.48 -21.97 17.58
C GLY A 476 14.11 -21.27 18.79
N GLY A 477 13.52 -20.17 19.25
CA GLY A 477 13.92 -19.40 20.44
C GLY A 477 13.09 -19.72 21.68
N GLN A 478 13.03 -18.75 22.60
CA GLN A 478 12.19 -18.84 23.79
C GLN A 478 10.71 -18.71 23.43
N THR A 479 9.90 -19.60 24.00
CA THR A 479 8.44 -19.58 23.86
C THR A 479 7.79 -18.98 25.11
N TYR A 480 6.77 -18.17 24.89
CA TYR A 480 5.95 -17.50 25.89
C TYR A 480 4.51 -17.99 25.80
N ASN A 481 3.78 -17.95 26.92
CA ASN A 481 2.38 -18.30 26.97
C ASN A 481 1.58 -17.20 27.64
N TYR A 482 0.38 -16.94 27.13
CA TYR A 482 -0.53 -15.93 27.65
C TYR A 482 -1.98 -16.37 27.47
N THR A 483 -2.85 -15.98 28.39
CA THR A 483 -4.30 -16.21 28.25
C THR A 483 -4.99 -14.87 28.15
N TRP A 484 -5.54 -14.58 26.97
CA TRP A 484 -6.40 -13.45 26.75
C TRP A 484 -7.79 -13.72 27.33
N ASN A 485 -8.41 -12.69 27.89
CA ASN A 485 -9.81 -12.71 28.34
C ASN A 485 -10.51 -11.48 27.77
N GLY A 486 -11.75 -11.64 27.31
CA GLY A 486 -12.53 -10.56 26.72
C GLY A 486 -13.95 -10.97 26.37
N SER A 487 -14.54 -10.29 25.38
CA SER A 487 -15.86 -10.61 24.83
C SER A 487 -15.87 -10.21 23.36
N LEU A 488 -15.61 -11.16 22.48
CA LEU A 488 -15.52 -10.96 21.05
C LEU A 488 -16.67 -11.72 20.36
N PRO A 489 -17.71 -11.01 19.87
CA PRO A 489 -18.80 -11.62 19.10
C PRO A 489 -18.30 -12.37 17.87
N PHE A 490 -19.13 -13.24 17.29
CA PHE A 490 -18.83 -13.88 16.01
C PHE A 490 -18.49 -12.83 14.96
N ASP A 491 -17.51 -13.12 14.09
CA ASP A 491 -17.10 -12.31 12.95
C ASP A 491 -16.33 -11.02 13.32
N ASP A 492 -16.34 -10.62 14.60
CA ASP A 492 -15.58 -9.46 15.10
C ASP A 492 -14.09 -9.78 15.33
N THR A 493 -13.27 -8.73 15.28
CA THR A 493 -11.82 -8.77 15.50
C THR A 493 -11.39 -8.03 16.78
N ALA A 494 -10.25 -8.42 17.34
CA ALA A 494 -9.62 -7.72 18.46
C ALA A 494 -8.10 -7.71 18.33
N THR A 495 -7.46 -6.58 18.63
CA THR A 495 -6.01 -6.50 18.80
C THR A 495 -5.64 -6.92 20.22
N VAL A 496 -4.74 -7.90 20.33
CA VAL A 496 -4.22 -8.42 21.59
C VAL A 496 -2.77 -7.98 21.76
N TYR A 497 -2.51 -7.25 22.84
CA TYR A 497 -1.18 -6.86 23.30
C TYR A 497 -0.62 -7.97 24.17
N LEU A 498 0.34 -8.73 23.62
CA LEU A 498 0.97 -9.84 24.32
C LEU A 498 2.04 -9.33 25.30
N PRO A 499 2.26 -10.01 26.44
CA PRO A 499 3.35 -9.67 27.34
C PRO A 499 4.71 -9.63 26.60
N PRO A 500 5.66 -8.79 27.04
CA PRO A 500 6.95 -8.60 26.37
C PRO A 500 7.66 -9.93 26.06
N ALA A 501 8.08 -10.09 24.81
CA ALA A 501 8.89 -11.21 24.36
C ALA A 501 10.29 -10.73 23.99
N TYR A 502 11.31 -11.39 24.53
CA TYR A 502 12.70 -11.07 24.21
C TYR A 502 13.09 -11.74 22.91
N LEU A 503 12.97 -11.00 21.81
CA LEU A 503 13.36 -11.43 20.48
C LEU A 503 14.86 -11.24 20.30
N LYS A 504 15.59 -12.33 20.11
CA LYS A 504 17.02 -12.29 19.79
C LYS A 504 17.17 -12.30 18.26
N SER A 505 18.35 -12.01 17.71
CA SER A 505 18.59 -12.28 16.29
C SER A 505 18.93 -13.76 16.13
N ALA A 506 17.94 -14.66 16.09
CA ALA A 506 18.19 -16.03 15.64
C ALA A 506 18.39 -16.04 14.11
N PRO A 507 18.98 -17.10 13.55
CA PRO A 507 19.26 -17.18 12.11
C PRO A 507 18.01 -17.03 11.21
N SER A 508 16.81 -17.27 11.74
CA SER A 508 15.55 -17.21 11.00
C SER A 508 14.90 -15.82 11.00
N ASN A 509 15.05 -15.03 12.08
CA ASN A 509 14.27 -13.80 12.32
C ASN A 509 12.76 -13.97 12.03
N ILE A 510 12.19 -15.09 12.50
CA ILE A 510 10.76 -15.41 12.34
C ILE A 510 10.12 -15.36 13.72
N PHE A 511 9.06 -14.57 13.85
CA PHE A 511 8.19 -14.56 15.01
C PHE A 511 6.93 -15.36 14.68
N ALA A 512 6.51 -16.22 15.60
CA ALA A 512 5.36 -17.10 15.41
C ALA A 512 4.39 -16.99 16.59
N VAL A 513 3.11 -17.13 16.26
CA VAL A 513 1.99 -17.14 17.19
C VAL A 513 1.12 -18.35 16.89
N THR A 514 0.76 -19.08 17.94
CA THR A 514 -0.25 -20.13 17.92
C THR A 514 -1.33 -19.81 18.94
N ILE A 515 -2.60 -19.96 18.58
CA ILE A 515 -3.73 -19.85 19.50
C ILE A 515 -4.36 -21.22 19.77
N SER A 516 -5.04 -21.33 20.91
CA SER A 516 -5.74 -22.56 21.30
C SER A 516 -6.77 -22.30 22.39
N ASN A 517 -7.60 -23.30 22.64
CA ASN A 517 -8.54 -23.35 23.75
C ASN A 517 -9.55 -22.17 23.81
N PRO A 518 -10.27 -21.86 22.72
CA PRO A 518 -11.31 -20.83 22.74
C PRO A 518 -12.37 -21.20 23.80
N ASN A 519 -12.60 -20.30 24.75
CA ASN A 519 -13.48 -20.53 25.91
C ASN A 519 -13.11 -21.78 26.75
N GLY A 520 -11.84 -22.20 26.73
CA GLY A 520 -11.38 -23.45 27.35
C GLY A 520 -11.85 -24.73 26.64
N GLY A 521 -12.51 -24.60 25.48
CA GLY A 521 -12.97 -25.70 24.64
C GLY A 521 -11.95 -26.14 23.59
N VAL A 522 -12.35 -27.03 22.69
CA VAL A 522 -11.53 -27.44 21.54
C VAL A 522 -11.80 -26.49 20.38
N ASP A 523 -10.73 -25.91 19.84
CA ASP A 523 -10.78 -25.13 18.60
C ASP A 523 -11.12 -26.04 17.41
N GLN A 524 -12.05 -25.61 16.56
CA GLN A 524 -12.66 -26.47 15.55
C GLN A 524 -11.96 -26.44 14.19
N TYR A 525 -11.02 -25.52 13.98
CA TYR A 525 -10.36 -25.34 12.70
C TYR A 525 -8.86 -25.02 12.82
N ALA A 526 -8.03 -26.06 12.90
CA ALA A 526 -6.59 -25.91 13.14
C ALA A 526 -5.80 -25.01 12.15
N ASP A 527 -6.25 -24.84 10.90
CA ASP A 527 -5.49 -24.14 9.86
C ASP A 527 -5.44 -22.61 10.03
N ASN A 528 -6.29 -22.03 10.89
CA ASN A 528 -6.30 -20.60 11.21
C ASN A 528 -5.66 -20.28 12.57
N ASN A 529 -5.17 -21.30 13.30
CA ASN A 529 -4.62 -21.15 14.65
C ASN A 529 -3.16 -20.70 14.68
N TYR A 530 -2.46 -20.69 13.54
CA TYR A 530 -1.03 -20.41 13.47
C TYR A 530 -0.72 -19.31 12.45
N MET A 531 0.11 -18.36 12.84
CA MET A 531 0.72 -17.39 11.92
C MET A 531 2.19 -17.17 12.28
N GLN A 532 2.99 -16.88 11.26
CA GLN A 532 4.37 -16.44 11.45
C GLN A 532 4.71 -15.32 10.47
N VAL A 533 5.61 -14.43 10.91
CA VAL A 533 6.08 -13.29 10.12
C VAL A 533 7.58 -13.13 10.29
N LYS A 534 8.22 -12.53 9.30
CA LYS A 534 9.60 -12.06 9.43
C LYS A 534 9.62 -10.75 10.22
N TYR A 535 10.67 -10.55 10.99
CA TYR A 535 10.90 -9.29 11.70
C TYR A 535 12.36 -8.84 11.63
N ASP A 536 12.57 -7.55 11.91
CA ASP A 536 13.90 -6.99 12.16
C ASP A 536 14.10 -6.76 13.66
N THR A 537 15.33 -6.93 14.15
CA THR A 537 15.67 -6.59 15.54
C THR A 537 15.88 -5.10 15.71
N VAL A 538 15.58 -4.59 16.90
CA VAL A 538 15.87 -3.21 17.26
C VAL A 538 17.39 -2.95 17.41
N PRO A 539 17.87 -1.72 17.18
CA PRO A 539 19.26 -1.36 17.44
C PRO A 539 19.61 -1.35 18.93
N THR A 540 20.89 -1.50 19.25
CA THR A 540 21.42 -1.34 20.63
C THR A 540 22.10 0.02 20.79
N TYR A 541 21.71 0.77 21.82
CA TYR A 541 22.24 2.09 22.17
C TYR A 541 23.04 2.05 23.48
N PRO A 542 23.96 3.02 23.70
CA PRO A 542 24.70 3.12 24.95
C PRO A 542 23.76 3.44 26.13
N SER A 543 24.17 3.05 27.34
CA SER A 543 23.41 3.35 28.58
C SER A 543 23.32 4.84 28.92
N SER A 544 24.19 5.66 28.32
CA SER A 544 24.18 7.11 28.48
C SER A 544 24.31 7.76 27.11
N PHE A 545 23.36 8.62 26.75
CA PHE A 545 23.38 9.41 25.52
C PHE A 545 22.62 10.72 25.69
N ILE A 546 22.74 11.60 24.70
CA ILE A 546 22.07 12.90 24.66
C ILE A 546 20.97 12.86 23.60
N ILE A 547 19.76 13.25 23.98
CA ILE A 547 18.68 13.61 23.08
C ILE A 547 18.83 15.10 22.78
N GLN A 548 19.15 15.43 21.52
CA GLN A 548 19.21 16.81 21.07
C GLN A 548 18.00 17.12 20.19
N LEU A 549 17.10 17.96 20.70
CA LEU A 549 15.92 18.45 19.98
C LEU A 549 16.09 19.95 19.72
N SER A 550 16.10 20.35 18.46
CA SER A 550 15.94 21.74 18.04
C SER A 550 14.51 21.95 17.55
N THR A 551 13.76 22.81 18.21
CA THR A 551 12.36 23.11 17.86
C THR A 551 12.27 24.14 16.74
N ASN A 552 11.15 24.13 16.00
CA ASN A 552 10.77 25.20 15.09
C ASN A 552 9.94 26.27 15.86
N THR A 553 9.15 27.11 15.17
CA THR A 553 8.33 28.14 15.83
C THR A 553 6.98 27.65 16.38
N ASP A 554 6.68 26.35 16.30
CA ASP A 554 5.53 25.72 16.95
C ASP A 554 5.99 24.76 18.07
N ALA A 555 6.86 25.21 18.97
CA ALA A 555 7.45 24.31 19.97
C ALA A 555 6.46 23.73 20.98
N ALA A 556 5.27 24.33 21.09
CA ALA A 556 4.23 23.89 22.02
C ALA A 556 3.56 22.58 21.61
N SER A 557 3.63 22.18 20.34
CA SER A 557 3.09 20.90 19.86
C SER A 557 3.98 19.70 20.21
N TYR A 558 5.23 19.93 20.64
CA TYR A 558 6.17 18.84 20.90
C TYR A 558 6.12 18.32 22.34
N SER A 559 6.12 17.00 22.45
CA SER A 559 6.44 16.27 23.67
C SER A 559 7.20 15.00 23.32
N TYR A 560 8.11 14.57 24.18
CA TYR A 560 8.69 13.23 24.04
C TYR A 560 8.63 12.46 25.35
N PHE A 561 8.64 11.15 25.24
CA PHE A 561 8.84 10.25 26.37
C PHE A 561 9.72 9.06 26.00
N ILE A 562 10.28 8.43 27.03
CA ILE A 562 10.93 7.13 26.96
C ILE A 562 10.19 6.22 27.95
N GLU A 563 9.75 5.08 27.49
CA GLU A 563 9.18 4.03 28.32
C GLU A 563 10.02 2.75 28.27
N ASP A 564 9.98 1.97 29.35
CA ASP A 564 10.57 0.64 29.41
C ASP A 564 9.62 -0.44 28.86
N ALA A 565 10.12 -1.67 28.73
CA ALA A 565 9.32 -2.81 28.27
C ALA A 565 8.08 -3.14 29.13
N GLY A 566 8.00 -2.62 30.36
CA GLY A 566 6.85 -2.77 31.23
C GLY A 566 5.79 -1.67 31.05
N GLY A 567 6.02 -0.71 30.13
CA GLY A 567 5.17 0.46 29.92
C GLY A 567 5.37 1.56 30.97
N ASN A 568 6.47 1.54 31.73
CA ASN A 568 6.76 2.61 32.69
C ASN A 568 7.52 3.73 31.99
N ILE A 569 7.01 4.96 32.06
CA ILE A 569 7.72 6.16 31.58
C ILE A 569 8.94 6.40 32.48
N VAL A 570 10.14 6.28 31.92
CA VAL A 570 11.42 6.48 32.61
C VAL A 570 12.02 7.87 32.39
N ASP A 571 11.61 8.55 31.31
CA ASP A 571 11.97 9.93 31.03
C ASP A 571 10.88 10.57 30.16
N ASN A 572 10.64 11.88 30.31
CA ASN A 572 9.72 12.62 29.45
C ASN A 572 9.98 14.12 29.52
N LYS A 573 9.55 14.83 28.49
CA LYS A 573 9.63 16.28 28.43
C LYS A 573 8.59 16.89 27.50
N SER A 574 8.09 18.05 27.89
CA SER A 574 7.17 18.88 27.12
C SER A 574 7.39 20.36 27.45
N GLY A 575 6.56 21.25 26.89
CA GLY A 575 6.61 22.69 27.19
C GLY A 575 7.86 23.37 26.62
N PHE A 576 8.25 22.99 25.40
CA PHE A 576 9.43 23.55 24.74
C PHE A 576 9.19 25.00 24.28
N ALA A 577 10.27 25.77 24.19
CA ALA A 577 10.28 27.12 23.66
C ALA A 577 10.60 27.13 22.17
N ASN A 578 10.04 28.11 21.45
CA ASN A 578 10.25 28.28 20.02
C ASN A 578 11.73 28.46 19.67
N SER A 579 12.14 27.90 18.53
CA SER A 579 13.48 28.06 17.94
C SER A 579 14.63 27.79 18.92
N THR A 580 14.44 26.82 19.82
CA THR A 580 15.35 26.54 20.93
C THR A 580 15.95 25.14 20.78
N THR A 581 17.22 24.98 21.16
CA THR A 581 17.89 23.67 21.17
C THR A 581 18.02 23.15 22.60
N TYR A 582 17.42 21.99 22.84
CA TYR A 582 17.51 21.23 24.07
C TYR A 582 18.51 20.09 23.92
N LYS A 583 19.25 19.78 24.99
CA LYS A 583 20.24 18.70 25.06
C LYS A 583 20.06 17.96 26.37
N ASP A 584 19.21 16.95 26.35
CA ASP A 584 18.86 16.18 27.54
C ASP A 584 19.73 14.94 27.60
N THR A 585 20.45 14.76 28.71
CA THR A 585 21.29 13.57 28.92
C THR A 585 20.46 12.51 29.62
N VAL A 586 20.31 11.36 28.97
CA VAL A 586 19.52 10.24 29.46
C VAL A 586 20.45 9.16 29.99
N HIS A 587 20.06 8.52 31.09
CA HIS A 587 20.74 7.38 31.69
C HIS A 587 19.76 6.21 31.83
N LEU A 588 19.96 5.17 31.04
CA LEU A 588 19.08 4.00 30.99
C LEU A 588 19.83 2.76 31.49
N SER A 589 19.12 1.93 32.25
CA SER A 589 19.62 0.61 32.65
C SER A 589 19.57 -0.37 31.47
N PRO A 590 20.23 -1.54 31.54
CA PRO A 590 20.08 -2.53 30.49
C PRO A 590 18.62 -3.00 30.33
N GLY A 591 18.07 -2.98 29.11
CA GLY A 591 16.65 -3.23 28.88
C GLY A 591 16.19 -2.92 27.45
N CYS A 592 14.90 -3.16 27.16
CA CYS A 592 14.23 -2.66 25.97
C CYS A 592 13.50 -1.36 26.31
N TYR A 593 13.59 -0.39 25.41
CA TYR A 593 13.00 0.93 25.55
C TYR A 593 12.30 1.37 24.27
N HIS A 594 11.27 2.17 24.43
CA HIS A 594 10.57 2.88 23.37
C HIS A 594 10.73 4.38 23.60
N PHE A 595 11.23 5.09 22.59
CA PHE A 595 11.21 6.55 22.56
C PHE A 595 10.17 7.01 21.55
N GLU A 596 9.37 7.99 21.94
CA GLU A 596 8.42 8.66 21.07
C GLU A 596 8.59 10.18 21.18
N LEU A 597 8.64 10.87 20.03
CA LEU A 597 8.47 12.32 19.92
C LEU A 597 7.17 12.59 19.18
N ASP A 598 6.22 13.16 19.88
CA ASP A 598 4.93 13.60 19.35
C ASP A 598 4.99 15.05 18.84
N ALA A 599 4.28 15.31 17.76
CA ALA A 599 3.93 16.62 17.25
C ALA A 599 2.40 16.72 17.16
N ALA A 600 1.79 17.39 18.14
CA ALA A 600 0.33 17.48 18.28
C ALA A 600 -0.38 18.22 17.14
N ASP A 601 0.36 18.98 16.32
CA ASP A 601 -0.14 19.64 15.11
C ASP A 601 -0.12 18.74 13.87
N GLU A 602 0.45 17.53 14.00
CA GLU A 602 0.67 16.53 12.95
C GLU A 602 1.64 16.96 11.83
N GLN A 603 2.45 18.02 12.02
CA GLN A 603 3.32 18.57 10.97
C GLN A 603 4.82 18.24 11.16
N GLY A 604 5.13 17.42 12.15
CA GLY A 604 6.48 17.04 12.51
C GLY A 604 7.37 18.23 12.86
N LEU A 605 8.67 18.05 12.76
CA LEU A 605 9.64 19.14 12.97
C LEU A 605 9.80 20.04 11.73
N TYR A 606 9.26 19.63 10.59
CA TYR A 606 9.27 20.38 9.34
C TYR A 606 8.17 19.89 8.41
N PHE A 607 7.41 20.83 7.85
CA PHE A 607 6.48 20.58 6.76
C PHE A 607 6.46 21.81 5.83
N TRP A 608 6.37 21.58 4.52
CA TRP A 608 6.63 22.62 3.53
C TRP A 608 5.49 23.65 3.40
N ASP A 609 4.25 23.26 3.73
CA ASP A 609 3.05 24.09 3.59
C ASP A 609 2.71 24.84 4.90
N ASN A 610 3.73 25.17 5.68
CA ASN A 610 3.61 25.99 6.87
C ASN A 610 4.72 27.05 6.94
N SER A 611 4.61 27.93 7.93
CA SER A 611 5.60 29.00 8.18
C SER A 611 6.41 28.77 9.45
N TYR A 612 6.46 27.53 9.97
CA TYR A 612 7.10 27.24 11.25
C TYR A 612 8.63 27.16 11.18
N GLY A 613 9.16 26.90 9.98
CA GLY A 613 10.59 26.60 9.79
C GLY A 613 10.93 25.16 10.18
N ALA A 614 12.23 24.86 10.24
CA ALA A 614 12.71 23.49 10.45
C ALA A 614 13.34 23.28 11.83
N GLY A 615 12.90 22.23 12.51
CA GLY A 615 13.56 21.62 13.66
C GLY A 615 14.40 20.40 13.28
N ASN A 616 15.04 19.79 14.27
CA ASN A 616 15.76 18.52 14.11
C ASN A 616 15.83 17.74 15.42
N LEU A 617 15.96 16.41 15.29
CA LEU A 617 16.16 15.49 16.39
C LEU A 617 17.38 14.60 16.12
N TYR A 618 18.25 14.48 17.12
CA TYR A 618 19.41 13.59 17.09
C TYR A 618 19.55 12.84 18.41
N PHE A 619 19.99 11.57 18.34
CA PHE A 619 20.65 10.93 19.48
C PHE A 619 22.16 11.00 19.31
N LYS A 620 22.83 11.45 20.37
CA LYS A 620 24.25 11.75 20.37
C LYS A 620 24.95 11.01 21.49
N LYS A 621 26.15 10.51 21.22
CA LYS A 621 27.07 10.06 22.27
C LYS A 621 27.38 11.25 23.19
N THR A 622 27.78 10.95 24.43
CA THR A 622 28.13 11.98 25.44
C THR A 622 29.30 12.87 25.02
N ASN A 623 30.16 12.40 24.09
CA ASN A 623 31.22 13.19 23.46
C ASN A 623 30.76 14.08 22.29
N GLY A 624 29.46 14.09 21.98
CA GLY A 624 28.83 14.98 21.00
C GLY A 624 28.65 14.44 19.59
N PHE A 625 29.09 13.21 19.27
CA PHE A 625 28.85 12.59 17.96
C PHE A 625 27.42 12.07 17.82
N ASN A 626 26.75 12.40 16.72
CA ASN A 626 25.44 11.84 16.39
C ASN A 626 25.59 10.35 16.01
N PHE A 627 24.80 9.47 16.63
CA PHE A 627 24.70 8.06 16.21
C PHE A 627 23.32 7.71 15.64
N LYS A 628 22.30 8.56 15.88
CA LYS A 628 21.00 8.47 15.21
C LYS A 628 20.58 9.88 14.77
N VAL A 629 20.17 9.97 13.52
CA VAL A 629 19.58 11.17 12.91
C VAL A 629 18.17 10.80 12.47
N PHE A 630 17.21 11.66 12.80
CA PHE A 630 15.80 11.45 12.47
C PHE A 630 15.37 12.38 11.33
N GLN A 631 14.44 11.90 10.50
CA GLN A 631 13.76 12.75 9.51
C GLN A 631 12.88 13.75 10.24
N ASN A 632 12.78 14.97 9.72
CA ASN A 632 11.99 16.05 10.33
C ASN A 632 10.56 16.15 9.76
N ASP A 633 10.35 15.72 8.51
CA ASP A 633 9.03 15.51 7.91
C ASP A 633 8.52 14.11 8.26
N PHE A 634 7.95 13.97 9.45
CA PHE A 634 7.46 12.69 9.99
C PHE A 634 5.97 12.69 10.34
N GLY A 635 5.29 13.83 10.20
CA GLY A 635 3.89 13.98 10.58
C GLY A 635 3.67 13.95 12.08
N THR A 636 2.81 13.05 12.54
CA THR A 636 2.33 13.02 13.93
C THR A 636 3.40 12.62 14.94
N SER A 637 4.22 11.61 14.64
CA SER A 637 5.16 11.07 15.62
C SER A 637 6.40 10.41 15.01
N ILE A 638 7.50 10.45 15.76
CA ILE A 638 8.68 9.61 15.56
C ILE A 638 8.75 8.58 16.68
N MET A 639 8.71 7.30 16.30
CA MET A 639 8.88 6.17 17.20
C MET A 639 10.25 5.50 16.99
N GLN A 640 10.92 5.15 18.09
CA GLN A 640 12.19 4.42 18.06
C GLN A 640 12.28 3.45 19.22
N ASN A 641 12.12 2.16 18.93
CA ASN A 641 12.43 1.08 19.86
C ASN A 641 13.94 0.75 19.82
N PHE A 642 14.55 0.43 20.97
CA PHE A 642 15.96 0.09 21.06
C PHE A 642 16.28 -0.70 22.34
N TYR A 643 17.39 -1.42 22.31
CA TYR A 643 17.99 -2.02 23.50
C TYR A 643 19.04 -1.10 24.13
N VAL A 644 19.18 -1.18 25.43
CA VAL A 644 20.31 -0.63 26.19
C VAL A 644 21.06 -1.78 26.85
N GLY A 645 22.39 -1.73 26.78
CA GLY A 645 23.26 -2.76 27.37
C GLY A 645 23.24 -4.10 26.63
N ASN A 646 24.13 -5.03 27.03
CA ASN A 646 24.10 -6.40 26.55
C ASN A 646 23.09 -7.20 27.38
N LEU A 647 21.95 -7.51 26.78
CA LEU A 647 20.98 -8.44 27.36
C LEU A 647 21.53 -9.87 27.26
N THR A 648 22.09 -10.35 28.37
CA THR A 648 22.44 -11.75 28.68
C THR A 648 22.29 -12.78 27.55
N GLY A 649 23.37 -12.94 26.80
CA GLY A 649 23.89 -14.24 26.40
C GLY A 649 25.29 -14.32 26.99
N ILE A 650 25.72 -15.49 27.44
CA ILE A 650 27.08 -15.71 27.93
C ILE A 650 28.04 -15.55 26.75
N ASP A 651 28.37 -14.31 26.42
CA ASP A 651 29.68 -13.98 25.89
C ASP A 651 30.47 -13.51 27.10
N ASN A 652 31.57 -14.20 27.37
CA ASN A 652 32.52 -13.81 28.39
C ASN A 652 32.73 -12.30 28.29
N LEU A 653 32.54 -11.60 29.41
CA LEU A 653 32.97 -10.22 29.61
C LEU A 653 34.46 -10.11 29.27
N SER A 654 34.79 -9.95 27.99
CA SER A 654 35.87 -9.05 27.65
C SER A 654 35.24 -7.68 27.63
N GLU A 655 35.58 -6.85 28.62
CA GLU A 655 35.43 -5.40 28.49
C GLU A 655 36.08 -5.01 27.16
N ASN A 656 35.28 -4.83 26.11
CA ASN A 656 35.79 -4.42 24.82
C ASN A 656 36.48 -3.08 25.01
N ILE A 657 37.78 -3.02 24.69
CA ILE A 657 38.55 -1.80 24.76
C ILE A 657 38.05 -0.94 23.61
N ASP A 658 37.16 0.02 23.89
CA ASP A 658 36.69 0.98 22.89
C ASP A 658 37.78 2.05 22.69
N TYR A 659 38.44 2.04 21.53
CA TYR A 659 39.47 3.01 21.15
C TYR A 659 39.28 3.40 19.69
N ASP A 660 39.55 4.64 19.31
CA ASP A 660 39.54 5.10 17.92
C ASP A 660 40.94 5.19 17.33
N VAL A 661 41.00 5.07 15.99
CA VAL A 661 42.24 5.15 15.22
C VAL A 661 42.06 6.20 14.14
N TYR A 662 42.84 7.28 14.19
CA TYR A 662 42.76 8.39 13.23
C TYR A 662 44.12 9.05 12.98
N PRO A 663 44.31 9.75 11.84
CA PRO A 663 43.41 9.78 10.69
C PRO A 663 43.36 8.42 9.97
N ASN A 664 42.24 8.14 9.29
CA ASN A 664 42.10 6.99 8.40
C ASN A 664 41.52 7.49 7.06
N PRO A 665 42.34 7.63 5.98
CA PRO A 665 43.71 7.13 5.86
C PRO A 665 44.76 7.93 6.64
N ALA A 666 45.77 7.26 7.21
CA ALA A 666 46.93 7.88 7.85
C ALA A 666 48.11 7.99 6.89
N ASN A 667 48.90 9.07 6.97
CA ASN A 667 50.10 9.26 6.15
C ASN A 667 51.39 9.09 6.95
N ARG A 668 51.69 10.04 7.85
CA ARG A 668 52.93 10.03 8.65
C ARG A 668 52.72 9.57 10.09
N GLN A 669 51.53 9.79 10.62
CA GLN A 669 51.22 9.57 12.02
C GLN A 669 49.83 8.95 12.17
N LEU A 670 49.71 8.08 13.16
CA LEU A 670 48.51 7.38 13.54
C LEU A 670 48.25 7.60 15.03
N SER A 671 47.12 8.18 15.37
CA SER A 671 46.68 8.39 16.75
C SER A 671 45.71 7.28 17.14
N ILE A 672 45.94 6.70 18.32
CA ILE A 672 45.04 5.79 19.00
C ILE A 672 44.49 6.53 20.23
N ALA A 673 43.19 6.79 20.28
CA ALA A 673 42.54 7.58 21.34
C ALA A 673 41.38 6.82 22.01
N GLY A 674 40.91 7.28 23.17
CA GLY A 674 39.88 6.58 23.95
C GLY A 674 40.45 5.48 24.84
N LEU A 675 41.77 5.45 25.02
CA LEU A 675 42.45 4.42 25.78
C LEU A 675 42.22 4.56 27.29
N ASN A 676 41.66 5.67 27.81
CA ASN A 676 41.50 5.86 29.26
C ASN A 676 40.31 5.13 29.90
N ALA A 677 39.52 4.39 29.11
CA ALA A 677 38.34 3.69 29.62
C ALA A 677 38.65 2.58 30.64
N SER A 678 39.86 2.00 30.62
CA SER A 678 40.29 0.99 31.61
C SER A 678 41.51 1.46 32.41
N ALA A 679 41.47 1.29 33.74
CA ALA A 679 42.57 1.56 34.67
C ALA A 679 43.75 0.57 34.56
N LYS A 680 43.84 -0.17 33.44
CA LYS A 680 44.78 -1.26 33.20
C LYS A 680 45.79 -0.87 32.11
N THR A 681 46.97 -1.47 32.19
CA THR A 681 48.01 -1.39 31.15
C THR A 681 47.52 -2.08 29.87
N LYS A 682 47.72 -1.46 28.70
CA LYS A 682 47.36 -2.04 27.40
C LYS A 682 48.59 -2.39 26.57
N GLN A 683 48.44 -3.35 25.67
CA GLN A 683 49.39 -3.70 24.62
C GLN A 683 48.79 -3.31 23.27
N VAL A 684 49.51 -2.53 22.49
CA VAL A 684 49.15 -2.15 21.12
C VAL A 684 50.01 -2.94 20.16
N TYR A 685 49.38 -3.56 19.16
CA TYR A 685 50.03 -4.22 18.04
C TYR A 685 49.50 -3.65 16.73
N ILE A 686 50.35 -3.51 15.70
CA ILE A 686 49.89 -3.23 14.34
C ILE A 686 50.38 -4.35 13.43
N TYR A 687 49.46 -4.94 12.68
CA TYR A 687 49.75 -6.00 11.70
C TYR A 687 49.48 -5.50 10.27
N SER A 688 50.30 -5.94 9.32
CA SER A 688 50.03 -5.77 7.89
C SER A 688 48.86 -6.65 7.43
N SER A 689 48.38 -6.44 6.20
CA SER A 689 47.31 -7.26 5.58
C SER A 689 47.65 -8.75 5.42
N VAL A 690 48.94 -9.12 5.49
CA VAL A 690 49.42 -10.52 5.46
C VAL A 690 49.72 -11.08 6.85
N GLY A 691 49.37 -10.36 7.92
CA GLY A 691 49.52 -10.80 9.31
C GLY A 691 50.92 -10.58 9.91
N GLN A 692 51.81 -9.85 9.23
CA GLN A 692 53.13 -9.52 9.78
C GLN A 692 53.01 -8.42 10.83
N LEU A 693 53.58 -8.62 12.03
CA LEU A 693 53.67 -7.60 13.06
C LEU A 693 54.66 -6.49 12.63
N VAL A 694 54.19 -5.24 12.56
CA VAL A 694 54.97 -4.07 12.13
C VAL A 694 55.20 -3.04 13.24
N TYR A 695 54.43 -3.09 14.33
CA TYR A 695 54.61 -2.22 15.50
C TYR A 695 54.08 -2.90 16.76
N GLN A 696 54.75 -2.69 17.89
CA GLN A 696 54.31 -3.12 19.21
C GLN A 696 54.69 -2.07 20.27
N SER A 697 53.78 -1.79 21.21
CA SER A 697 54.06 -0.90 22.35
C SER A 697 53.19 -1.21 23.56
N VAL A 698 53.70 -0.87 24.76
CA VAL A 698 52.97 -0.96 26.03
C VAL A 698 52.47 0.43 26.41
N ILE A 699 51.17 0.55 26.68
CA ILE A 699 50.53 1.80 27.09
C ILE A 699 50.20 1.73 28.59
N PRO A 700 50.82 2.59 29.43
CA PRO A 700 50.52 2.65 30.87
C PRO A 700 49.05 3.00 31.15
N SER A 701 48.53 2.51 32.28
CA SER A 701 47.22 2.91 32.81
C SER A 701 47.10 4.44 32.94
N GLY A 702 45.94 5.02 32.62
CA GLY A 702 45.70 6.46 32.68
C GLY A 702 46.10 7.24 31.42
N THR A 703 46.66 6.59 30.40
CA THR A 703 46.97 7.21 29.10
C THR A 703 45.74 7.14 28.20
N ASP A 704 45.23 8.28 27.75
CA ASP A 704 44.06 8.36 26.88
C ASP A 704 44.39 8.29 25.38
N MET A 705 45.57 8.79 25.00
CA MET A 705 45.96 8.91 23.61
C MET A 705 47.44 8.56 23.40
N VAL A 706 47.73 7.84 22.32
CA VAL A 706 49.09 7.52 21.88
C VAL A 706 49.23 7.81 20.40
N ASN A 707 50.36 8.44 20.05
CA ASN A 707 50.70 8.74 18.67
C ASN A 707 51.82 7.82 18.18
N ILE A 708 51.59 7.18 17.04
CA ILE A 708 52.50 6.21 16.42
C ILE A 708 53.00 6.78 15.10
N ASN A 709 54.32 6.78 14.89
CA ASN A 709 54.90 7.15 13.62
C ASN A 709 54.76 5.98 12.63
N VAL A 710 54.05 6.22 11.53
CA VAL A 710 53.79 5.24 10.47
C VAL A 710 54.48 5.58 9.15
N SER A 711 55.37 6.59 9.13
CA SER A 711 56.06 7.06 7.92
C SER A 711 56.87 5.96 7.20
N ASN A 712 57.31 4.95 7.95
CA ASN A 712 58.13 3.86 7.43
C ASN A 712 57.29 2.69 6.90
N LEU A 713 55.97 2.72 7.06
CA LEU A 713 55.06 1.69 6.55
C LEU A 713 54.73 1.96 5.07
N SER A 714 54.53 0.89 4.30
CA SER A 714 54.06 0.98 2.90
C SER A 714 52.57 1.32 2.88
N ALA A 715 52.10 1.96 1.79
CA ALA A 715 50.67 2.20 1.61
C ALA A 715 49.90 0.87 1.56
N GLY A 716 48.77 0.80 2.27
CA GLY A 716 48.00 -0.44 2.38
C GLY A 716 47.11 -0.49 3.62
N LEU A 717 46.38 -1.60 3.78
CA LEU A 717 45.50 -1.86 4.92
C LEU A 717 46.29 -2.50 6.08
N TYR A 718 46.10 -1.98 7.28
CA TYR A 718 46.70 -2.49 8.51
C TYR A 718 45.62 -2.75 9.58
N CYS A 719 45.89 -3.72 10.45
CA CYS A 719 45.05 -4.01 11.61
C CYS A 719 45.76 -3.52 12.88
N VAL A 720 45.15 -2.57 13.58
CA VAL A 720 45.57 -2.13 14.92
C VAL A 720 44.84 -3.00 15.92
N VAL A 721 45.57 -3.64 16.83
CA VAL A 721 45.04 -4.46 17.92
C VAL A 721 45.41 -3.81 19.23
N VAL A 722 44.43 -3.57 20.10
CA VAL A 722 44.67 -3.14 21.48
C VAL A 722 44.18 -4.23 22.40
N SER A 723 45.01 -4.65 23.35
CA SER A 723 44.69 -5.72 24.30
C SER A 723 45.08 -5.35 25.73
N ASN A 724 44.40 -5.93 26.71
CA ASN A 724 44.75 -5.87 28.13
C ASN A 724 44.52 -7.26 28.76
N ALA A 725 44.51 -7.35 30.09
CA ALA A 725 44.28 -8.62 30.80
C ALA A 725 42.85 -9.19 30.61
N ASP A 726 41.91 -8.39 30.11
CA ASP A 726 40.48 -8.74 30.00
C ASP A 726 40.03 -9.01 28.57
N GLY A 727 40.81 -8.62 27.56
CA GLY A 727 40.44 -8.87 26.16
C GLY A 727 41.28 -8.14 25.13
N GLN A 728 40.88 -8.28 23.86
CA GLN A 728 41.50 -7.59 22.73
C GLN A 728 40.43 -7.05 21.78
N THR A 729 40.68 -5.88 21.19
CA THR A 729 39.81 -5.26 20.18
C THR A 729 40.66 -4.88 18.96
N VAL A 730 40.09 -4.98 17.76
CA VAL A 730 40.79 -4.78 16.49
C VAL A 730 40.09 -3.71 15.65
N LYS A 731 40.85 -2.74 15.13
CA LYS A 731 40.39 -1.74 14.16
C LYS A 731 41.28 -1.74 12.92
N LYS A 732 40.67 -1.53 11.76
CA LYS A 732 41.38 -1.44 10.47
C LYS A 732 41.70 0.01 10.14
N VAL A 733 42.91 0.26 9.65
CA VAL A 733 43.34 1.58 9.16
C VAL A 733 44.04 1.45 7.81
N MET A 734 43.78 2.40 6.92
CA MET A 734 44.49 2.56 5.67
C MET A 734 45.70 3.48 5.89
N ILE A 735 46.88 3.08 5.44
CA ILE A 735 48.03 3.98 5.29
C ILE A 735 48.05 4.46 3.84
N ALA A 736 47.96 5.78 3.63
CA ALA A 736 48.04 6.44 2.33
C ALA A 736 49.37 7.21 2.23
N ARG A 737 50.03 7.15 1.07
CA ARG A 737 51.25 7.92 0.81
C ARG A 737 50.97 9.18 0.01
#